data_AF-A0A951P8V2-F1
#
_entry.id   AF-A0A951P8V2-F1
#
_cell.length_a   1.000
_cell.length_b   1.000
_cell.length_c   1.000
_cell.angle_alpha   90.00
_cell.angle_beta   90.00
_cell.angle_gamma   90.00
#
_symmetry.space_group_name_H-M   'P 1'
#
loop_
_entity.id
_entity.type
_entity.pdbx_description
1 polymer ?
#
loop_
_entity_poly.entity_id
_entity_poly.type
_entity_poly.pdbx_seq_one_letter_code
_entity_poly.pdbx_strand_id
1 'polypeptide(L)'
;MSQIISLQSARQPVYSMSFVLSQENVLAHLQQRHICESLTAIIEPKLAKNFNLLVAAGQQSWLVKQEPRRPDGAKGDLQHEWHLHQLFQQAGLIELCGLVSEMLDFEPESGVAVFRYRPDYTDLSEFYEEATEFPVEIAAALGSAIARIHAATCNLELFNLDVEERLLGEPADSASEADSALDTTDVADWGMLTPDDFAELSTAGLRFYQLYQRYESLGQAVNDLQEQIEPCCLTHNDLKLNNILLHRESQNYESQNYESQNYESLDESARPVDLSHDLSQQGIIQLIDWEKWEWGDPAADLGALVASYLKLWLQSLLVSAGMEIQLSLRLAERPLERLQPSLVALVAAYVKTFPASLQRPNFLKSVVQFAGLSLLESIRASLHYYEPFGNQEICMLQVAKALLCEPETASKTVFGRVDAVEQWYDSAWEHRTLTSEFGALTSQPLKAQRLEGFAAVAPVMTNAANAEPRLSSFPEQIAEIAENLEIHSTSHITHCHHPPLQLPDALITHYQQLSPALQNQHLSCQLRNYLDRIYCSGESCGESCGESCNEPEAGNPLALNLQNDSYRGVQLDFYSQLHQANSGSGYPDLDWQILTETQAGGLVQKQGLTLLASFDRVTQSQQAAAPLITLQLPKNRIHDRYYVAVGNAGGLGEVLNLKLKAADRLQICLNLTTVGVIAALRCLTERLNQLQIPFIFKARFDPSEYSYRDTAVLEFAQSDYQSVQPVLEQVYQTHCQEFRASIPLFMKPLAPGLGLAEQPADSTYSTLSLHRCQLVAEALIHCWQQQITAPDLKIKVIQQAFQQQGLDWQQPYLNSGSLDCYIFNR
;
A
#
# COMPACT_ATOMS: atom_id res chain seq x y z
N MET A 1 -10.15 6.19 41.99
CA MET A 1 -10.63 7.58 41.99
C MET A 1 -9.63 8.36 41.15
N SER A 2 -9.65 8.26 39.82
CA SER A 2 -10.71 8.62 38.85
C SER A 2 -10.41 10.01 38.28
N GLN A 3 -10.33 10.09 36.95
CA GLN A 3 -10.15 11.31 36.14
C GLN A 3 -8.83 12.06 36.33
N ILE A 4 -7.81 11.64 35.57
CA ILE A 4 -6.99 12.58 34.78
C ILE A 4 -7.27 12.22 33.33
N ILE A 5 -7.69 13.21 32.55
CA ILE A 5 -8.19 13.05 31.18
C ILE A 5 -6.98 13.00 30.23
N SER A 6 -6.94 11.99 29.37
CA SER A 6 -6.09 12.00 28.18
C SER A 6 -6.59 13.10 27.27
N LEU A 7 -5.79 14.13 27.00
CA LEU A 7 -6.08 15.15 25.99
C LEU A 7 -5.75 14.58 24.62
N GLN A 8 -6.63 13.71 24.13
CA GLN A 8 -6.87 13.54 22.70
C GLN A 8 -8.11 14.37 22.40
N SER A 9 -7.95 15.43 21.60
CA SER A 9 -9.06 16.27 21.12
C SER A 9 -9.82 15.57 19.99
N ALA A 10 -10.30 14.35 20.23
CA ALA A 10 -11.20 13.68 19.30
C ALA A 10 -12.45 14.55 19.15
N ARG A 11 -12.82 14.91 17.91
CA ARG A 11 -14.18 15.39 17.63
C ARG A 11 -15.17 14.41 18.25
N GLN A 12 -16.26 14.92 18.84
CA GLN A 12 -17.33 14.01 19.29
C GLN A 12 -17.84 13.24 18.07
N PRO A 13 -17.98 11.90 18.15
CA PRO A 13 -18.41 11.11 17.01
C PRO A 13 -19.77 11.59 16.53
N VAL A 14 -19.88 11.86 15.23
CA VAL A 14 -21.08 12.42 14.61
C VAL A 14 -22.30 11.53 14.87
N TYR A 15 -22.09 10.22 14.94
CA TYR A 15 -23.05 9.21 15.39
C TYR A 15 -22.34 7.93 15.86
N SER A 16 -22.96 7.22 16.82
CA SER A 16 -22.53 5.88 17.22
C SER A 16 -23.14 4.83 16.30
N MET A 17 -22.35 4.24 15.39
CA MET A 17 -22.82 3.17 14.50
C MET A 17 -23.14 1.88 15.28
N SER A 18 -24.36 1.76 15.79
CA SER A 18 -24.89 0.52 16.38
C SER A 18 -25.37 -0.48 15.33
N PHE A 19 -25.67 0.00 14.11
CA PHE A 19 -25.99 -0.84 12.97
C PHE A 19 -24.70 -1.19 12.22
N VAL A 20 -24.49 -2.47 11.92
CA VAL A 20 -23.35 -2.94 11.13
C VAL A 20 -23.88 -3.54 9.84
N LEU A 21 -23.57 -2.93 8.70
CA LEU A 21 -23.99 -3.40 7.39
C LEU A 21 -23.34 -4.77 7.10
N SER A 22 -24.12 -5.68 6.52
CA SER A 22 -23.66 -7.00 6.12
C SER A 22 -24.43 -7.52 4.90
N GLN A 23 -23.88 -8.55 4.25
CA GLN A 23 -24.57 -9.25 3.16
C GLN A 23 -25.93 -9.82 3.60
N GLU A 24 -26.10 -10.18 4.87
CA GLU A 24 -27.36 -10.72 5.40
C GLU A 24 -28.46 -9.66 5.57
N ASN A 25 -28.09 -8.39 5.86
CA ASN A 25 -29.06 -7.34 6.23
C ASN A 25 -29.28 -6.26 5.16
N VAL A 26 -28.37 -6.11 4.18
CA VAL A 26 -28.45 -5.03 3.17
C VAL A 26 -29.76 -5.01 2.37
N LEU A 27 -30.29 -6.17 1.96
CA LEU A 27 -31.55 -6.22 1.20
C LEU A 27 -32.75 -5.80 2.06
N ALA A 28 -32.79 -6.21 3.33
CA ALA A 28 -33.83 -5.80 4.27
C ALA A 28 -33.78 -4.29 4.55
N HIS A 29 -32.57 -3.71 4.63
CA HIS A 29 -32.37 -2.27 4.75
C HIS A 29 -32.93 -1.52 3.52
N LEU A 30 -32.56 -1.92 2.29
CA LEU A 30 -33.10 -1.30 1.06
C LEU A 30 -34.63 -1.43 0.92
N GLN A 31 -35.23 -2.52 1.41
CA GLN A 31 -36.68 -2.69 1.48
C GLN A 31 -37.34 -1.75 2.50
N GLN A 32 -36.75 -1.61 3.70
CA GLN A 32 -37.23 -0.71 4.75
C GLN A 32 -37.20 0.76 4.32
N ARG A 33 -36.19 1.15 3.53
CA ARG A 33 -36.05 2.50 2.96
C ARG A 33 -36.91 2.73 1.70
N HIS A 34 -37.69 1.75 1.25
CA HIS A 34 -38.49 1.78 0.01
C HIS A 34 -37.67 2.01 -1.28
N ILE A 35 -36.38 1.64 -1.28
CA ILE A 35 -35.49 1.76 -2.45
C ILE A 35 -35.62 0.54 -3.35
N CYS A 36 -35.82 -0.65 -2.77
CA CYS A 36 -35.98 -1.91 -3.50
C CYS A 36 -37.22 -2.68 -3.02
N GLU A 37 -38.13 -3.00 -3.94
CA GLU A 37 -39.33 -3.82 -3.66
C GLU A 37 -39.10 -5.32 -3.87
N SER A 38 -37.93 -5.73 -4.39
CA SER A 38 -37.64 -7.12 -4.71
C SER A 38 -37.40 -7.97 -3.45
N LEU A 39 -37.95 -9.19 -3.43
CA LEU A 39 -37.70 -10.18 -2.38
C LEU A 39 -36.34 -10.88 -2.51
N THR A 40 -35.65 -10.71 -3.64
CA THR A 40 -34.35 -11.33 -3.95
C THR A 40 -33.43 -10.34 -4.65
N ALA A 41 -32.14 -10.42 -4.33
CA ALA A 41 -31.07 -9.68 -4.99
C ALA A 41 -29.80 -10.54 -5.06
N ILE A 42 -28.95 -10.25 -6.05
CA ILE A 42 -27.55 -10.68 -6.06
C ILE A 42 -26.78 -9.63 -5.25
N ILE A 43 -25.89 -10.06 -4.37
CA ILE A 43 -25.09 -9.19 -3.50
C ILE A 43 -23.62 -9.57 -3.67
N GLU A 44 -22.81 -8.61 -4.07
CA GLU A 44 -21.39 -8.76 -4.37
C GLU A 44 -20.60 -7.72 -3.55
N PRO A 45 -19.51 -8.10 -2.85
CA PRO A 45 -18.62 -7.10 -2.27
C PRO A 45 -17.91 -6.32 -3.37
N LYS A 46 -17.65 -5.03 -3.14
CA LYS A 46 -16.67 -4.26 -3.92
C LYS A 46 -15.61 -3.73 -2.97
N LEU A 47 -14.36 -4.17 -3.17
CA LEU A 47 -13.23 -3.83 -2.31
C LEU A 47 -12.91 -2.34 -2.47
N ALA A 48 -12.92 -1.59 -1.35
CA ALA A 48 -12.69 -0.16 -1.31
C ALA A 48 -12.24 0.29 0.10
N LYS A 49 -11.98 1.59 0.28
CA LYS A 49 -11.79 2.21 1.61
C LYS A 49 -12.99 1.93 2.52
N ASN A 50 -14.20 2.10 2.00
CA ASN A 50 -15.47 1.94 2.69
C ASN A 50 -16.03 0.51 2.51
N PHE A 51 -16.88 0.06 3.44
CA PHE A 51 -17.54 -1.25 3.31
C PHE A 51 -18.67 -1.14 2.27
N ASN A 52 -18.39 -1.63 1.06
CA ASN A 52 -19.26 -1.47 -0.10
C ASN A 52 -19.87 -2.81 -0.56
N LEU A 53 -21.18 -2.83 -0.72
CA LEU A 53 -21.94 -3.94 -1.30
C LEU A 53 -22.67 -3.47 -2.56
N LEU A 54 -22.36 -4.10 -3.70
CA LEU A 54 -23.15 -4.00 -4.92
C LEU A 54 -24.37 -4.91 -4.78
N VAL A 55 -25.57 -4.34 -4.86
CA VAL A 55 -26.85 -5.06 -4.77
C VAL A 55 -27.58 -4.92 -6.10
N ALA A 56 -27.80 -6.04 -6.79
CA ALA A 56 -28.52 -6.09 -8.06
C ALA A 56 -29.86 -6.83 -7.91
N ALA A 57 -30.97 -6.15 -8.25
CA ALA A 57 -32.30 -6.74 -8.25
C ALA A 57 -33.06 -6.40 -9.56
N GLY A 58 -33.33 -7.42 -10.37
CA GLY A 58 -34.00 -7.25 -11.66
C GLY A 58 -33.14 -6.47 -12.66
N GLN A 59 -33.56 -5.27 -13.04
CA GLN A 59 -32.83 -4.36 -13.93
C GLN A 59 -32.18 -3.18 -13.19
N GLN A 60 -32.26 -3.16 -11.85
CA GLN A 60 -31.70 -2.08 -11.03
C GLN A 60 -30.54 -2.59 -10.20
N SER A 61 -29.57 -1.70 -9.97
CA SER A 61 -28.40 -1.99 -9.16
C SER A 61 -28.05 -0.77 -8.31
N TRP A 62 -27.59 -1.03 -7.10
CA TRP A 62 -27.23 -0.02 -6.12
C TRP A 62 -25.89 -0.35 -5.50
N LEU A 63 -25.06 0.67 -5.28
CA LEU A 63 -23.87 0.54 -4.46
C LEU A 63 -24.22 1.05 -3.07
N VAL A 64 -24.26 0.15 -2.09
CA VAL A 64 -24.53 0.48 -0.69
C VAL A 64 -23.19 0.59 0.02
N LYS A 65 -22.84 1.78 0.51
CA LYS A 65 -21.62 2.06 1.27
C LYS A 65 -21.93 2.22 2.76
N GLN A 66 -21.04 1.77 3.64
CA GLN A 66 -20.96 2.20 5.04
C GLN A 66 -19.50 2.52 5.36
N GLU A 67 -19.23 3.60 6.11
CA GLU A 67 -17.88 3.90 6.60
C GLU A 67 -17.32 2.72 7.42
N PRO A 68 -16.02 2.39 7.34
CA PRO A 68 -15.43 1.33 8.14
C PRO A 68 -15.76 1.53 9.61
N ARG A 69 -16.17 0.47 10.30
CA ARG A 69 -16.41 0.53 11.74
C ARG A 69 -15.11 0.90 12.45
N ARG A 70 -15.07 2.03 13.14
CA ARG A 70 -13.92 2.47 13.95
C ARG A 70 -14.21 2.37 15.46
N PRO A 71 -13.19 2.27 16.32
CA PRO A 71 -13.37 2.29 17.78
C PRO A 71 -13.92 3.61 18.34
N ASP A 72 -13.64 4.72 17.65
CA ASP A 72 -13.98 6.10 18.03
C ASP A 72 -15.32 6.59 17.44
N GLY A 73 -15.83 5.95 16.39
CA GLY A 73 -17.08 6.31 15.70
C GLY A 73 -16.87 6.55 14.21
N ALA A 74 -17.93 6.91 13.47
CA ALA A 74 -17.79 7.33 12.07
C ALA A 74 -17.04 8.67 11.98
N LYS A 75 -16.25 8.88 10.91
CA LYS A 75 -15.64 10.20 10.62
C LYS A 75 -16.72 11.16 10.09
N GLY A 76 -17.73 10.63 9.40
CA GLY A 76 -18.77 11.41 8.71
C GLY A 76 -18.44 11.65 7.23
N ASP A 77 -17.46 10.94 6.67
CA ASP A 77 -17.01 11.03 5.27
C ASP A 77 -18.19 10.85 4.28
N LEU A 78 -19.10 9.89 4.55
CA LEU A 78 -20.28 9.67 3.71
C LEU A 78 -21.38 10.73 3.92
N GLN A 79 -21.49 11.29 5.12
CA GLN A 79 -22.38 12.42 5.37
C GLN A 79 -21.88 13.68 4.65
N HIS A 80 -20.56 13.88 4.61
CA HIS A 80 -19.94 14.98 3.89
C HIS A 80 -20.18 14.87 2.38
N GLU A 81 -19.99 13.67 1.80
CA GLU A 81 -20.37 13.39 0.40
C GLU A 81 -21.87 13.66 0.13
N TRP A 82 -22.77 13.36 1.09
CA TRP A 82 -24.20 13.69 0.96
C TRP A 82 -24.49 15.20 0.94
N HIS A 83 -23.75 16.01 1.71
CA HIS A 83 -23.92 17.47 1.73
C HIS A 83 -23.58 18.12 0.38
N LEU A 84 -22.72 17.53 -0.45
CA LEU A 84 -22.44 18.00 -1.81
C LEU A 84 -23.71 18.06 -2.68
N HIS A 85 -24.54 17.02 -2.62
CA HIS A 85 -25.79 16.96 -3.37
C HIS A 85 -26.79 18.03 -2.93
N GLN A 86 -26.80 18.35 -1.63
CA GLN A 86 -27.62 19.43 -1.07
C GLN A 86 -27.09 20.80 -1.53
N LEU A 87 -25.78 21.00 -1.54
CA LEU A 87 -25.13 22.21 -2.05
C LEU A 87 -25.48 22.46 -3.52
N PHE A 88 -25.35 21.45 -4.40
CA PHE A 88 -25.68 21.59 -5.83
C PHE A 88 -27.15 21.97 -6.06
N GLN A 89 -28.08 21.40 -5.30
CA GLN A 89 -29.49 21.76 -5.37
C GLN A 89 -29.77 23.18 -4.89
N GLN A 90 -29.14 23.63 -3.79
CA GLN A 90 -29.36 24.95 -3.20
C GLN A 90 -28.69 26.08 -4.00
N ALA A 91 -27.48 25.84 -4.53
CA ALA A 91 -26.75 26.79 -5.36
C ALA A 91 -27.23 26.86 -6.82
N GLY A 92 -28.14 25.96 -7.23
CA GLY A 92 -28.67 25.90 -8.60
C GLY A 92 -27.72 25.24 -9.62
N LEU A 93 -26.67 24.56 -9.17
CA LEU A 93 -25.63 23.91 -9.98
C LEU A 93 -26.07 22.55 -10.55
N ILE A 94 -27.34 22.41 -10.93
CA ILE A 94 -27.95 21.14 -11.36
C ILE A 94 -27.28 20.58 -12.63
N GLU A 95 -26.71 21.44 -13.46
CA GLU A 95 -25.86 21.09 -14.61
C GLU A 95 -24.56 20.34 -14.27
N LEU A 96 -24.09 20.41 -13.02
CA LEU A 96 -22.94 19.64 -12.53
C LEU A 96 -23.35 18.25 -12.03
N CYS A 97 -24.64 17.99 -11.76
CA CYS A 97 -25.11 16.68 -11.28
C CYS A 97 -24.83 15.53 -12.27
N GLY A 98 -24.63 15.81 -13.56
CA GLY A 98 -24.21 14.80 -14.54
C GLY A 98 -22.76 14.33 -14.37
N LEU A 99 -21.90 15.16 -13.75
CA LEU A 99 -20.47 14.90 -13.53
C LEU A 99 -20.19 14.19 -12.19
N VAL A 100 -21.21 13.94 -11.35
CA VAL A 100 -21.05 13.28 -10.04
C VAL A 100 -21.95 12.06 -9.90
N SER A 101 -21.56 11.08 -9.08
CA SER A 101 -22.41 9.90 -8.78
C SER A 101 -23.68 10.30 -8.04
N GLU A 102 -24.84 9.73 -8.41
CA GLU A 102 -26.12 10.02 -7.76
C GLU A 102 -26.26 9.20 -6.45
N MET A 103 -26.04 9.85 -5.31
CA MET A 103 -26.50 9.31 -4.01
C MET A 103 -28.03 9.47 -3.91
N LEU A 104 -28.73 8.36 -3.68
CA LEU A 104 -30.19 8.28 -3.62
C LEU A 104 -30.73 8.49 -2.19
N ASP A 105 -29.99 8.03 -1.19
CA ASP A 105 -30.39 8.06 0.21
C ASP A 105 -29.16 8.00 1.13
N PHE A 106 -29.24 8.66 2.28
CA PHE A 106 -28.27 8.58 3.36
C PHE A 106 -29.00 8.57 4.71
N GLU A 107 -28.67 7.62 5.59
CA GLU A 107 -29.27 7.48 6.92
C GLU A 107 -28.21 7.71 8.02
N PRO A 108 -28.18 8.89 8.66
CA PRO A 108 -27.15 9.22 9.66
C PRO A 108 -27.11 8.26 10.86
N GLU A 109 -28.24 7.71 11.30
CA GLU A 109 -28.27 6.79 12.46
C GLU A 109 -27.54 5.47 12.19
N SER A 110 -27.51 5.01 10.93
CA SER A 110 -26.81 3.79 10.53
C SER A 110 -25.50 4.08 9.78
N GLY A 111 -25.27 5.31 9.31
CA GLY A 111 -24.11 5.67 8.48
C GLY A 111 -24.13 5.02 7.09
N VAL A 112 -25.30 4.55 6.62
CA VAL A 112 -25.46 3.86 5.34
C VAL A 112 -25.81 4.87 4.25
N ALA A 113 -25.02 4.86 3.17
CA ALA A 113 -25.27 5.61 1.94
C ALA A 113 -25.66 4.66 0.80
N VAL A 114 -26.65 5.03 0.00
CA VAL A 114 -27.11 4.24 -1.14
C VAL A 114 -26.95 5.05 -2.42
N PHE A 115 -26.13 4.57 -3.36
CA PHE A 115 -25.89 5.20 -4.65
C PHE A 115 -26.57 4.42 -5.77
N ARG A 116 -26.99 5.12 -6.82
CA ARG A 116 -27.38 4.46 -8.08
C ARG A 116 -26.14 3.87 -8.75
N TYR A 117 -26.12 2.55 -8.95
CA TYR A 117 -25.03 1.92 -9.69
C TYR A 117 -25.29 1.95 -11.20
N ARG A 118 -24.23 2.19 -11.98
CA ARG A 118 -24.27 2.35 -13.44
C ARG A 118 -23.33 1.34 -14.12
N PRO A 119 -23.85 0.16 -14.56
CA PRO A 119 -23.02 -0.89 -15.16
C PRO A 119 -22.47 -0.52 -16.55
N ASP A 120 -22.97 0.58 -17.13
CA ASP A 120 -22.48 1.21 -18.35
C ASP A 120 -21.17 1.99 -18.18
N TYR A 121 -20.64 2.09 -16.94
CA TYR A 121 -19.34 2.68 -16.65
C TYR A 121 -18.32 1.61 -16.22
N THR A 122 -17.06 2.03 -16.18
CA THR A 122 -15.91 1.26 -15.66
C THR A 122 -14.98 2.24 -14.93
N ASP A 123 -14.15 1.73 -14.02
CA ASP A 123 -13.20 2.54 -13.27
C ASP A 123 -12.04 3.00 -14.18
N LEU A 124 -11.57 4.25 -14.09
CA LEU A 124 -10.51 4.73 -14.99
C LEU A 124 -9.14 4.13 -14.65
N SER A 125 -8.92 3.67 -13.41
CA SER A 125 -7.75 2.87 -13.04
C SER A 125 -7.83 1.47 -13.64
N GLU A 126 -9.00 0.80 -13.56
CA GLU A 126 -9.28 -0.50 -14.21
C GLU A 126 -9.04 -0.40 -15.74
N PHE A 127 -9.56 0.66 -16.38
CA PHE A 127 -9.34 0.91 -17.81
C PHE A 127 -7.85 1.03 -18.17
N TYR A 128 -7.04 1.60 -17.28
CA TYR A 128 -5.59 1.73 -17.47
C TYR A 128 -4.76 0.54 -16.93
N GLU A 129 -5.37 -0.48 -16.32
CA GLU A 129 -4.67 -1.56 -15.63
C GLU A 129 -3.96 -2.57 -16.55
N GLU A 130 -4.44 -2.74 -17.78
CA GLU A 130 -3.71 -3.48 -18.85
C GLU A 130 -3.33 -2.57 -20.03
N ALA A 131 -3.57 -1.26 -19.93
CA ALA A 131 -3.38 -0.34 -21.04
C ALA A 131 -1.90 -0.12 -21.38
N THR A 132 -1.60 -0.21 -22.68
CA THR A 132 -0.30 0.16 -23.26
C THR A 132 -0.32 1.51 -23.99
N GLU A 133 -1.51 2.07 -24.19
CA GLU A 133 -1.79 3.38 -24.79
C GLU A 133 -2.62 4.24 -23.81
N PHE A 134 -2.43 5.56 -23.84
CA PHE A 134 -3.02 6.49 -22.86
C PHE A 134 -3.74 7.62 -23.59
N PRO A 135 -5.03 7.46 -23.94
CA PRO A 135 -5.70 8.33 -24.91
C PRO A 135 -5.73 9.78 -24.46
N VAL A 136 -5.33 10.66 -25.37
CA VAL A 136 -5.15 12.10 -25.11
C VAL A 136 -6.50 12.78 -24.92
N GLU A 137 -7.52 12.25 -25.58
CA GLU A 137 -8.92 12.66 -25.56
C GLU A 137 -9.56 12.46 -24.18
N ILE A 138 -9.27 11.33 -23.51
CA ILE A 138 -9.76 11.04 -22.16
C ILE A 138 -9.16 12.04 -21.17
N ALA A 139 -7.84 12.27 -21.26
CA ALA A 139 -7.15 13.23 -20.40
C ALA A 139 -7.66 14.67 -20.62
N ALA A 140 -7.89 15.08 -21.87
CA ALA A 140 -8.46 16.38 -22.20
C ALA A 140 -9.91 16.54 -21.71
N ALA A 141 -10.74 15.49 -21.85
CA ALA A 141 -12.12 15.49 -21.35
C ALA A 141 -12.15 15.60 -19.82
N LEU A 142 -11.25 14.90 -19.12
CA LEU A 142 -11.10 14.95 -17.67
C LEU A 142 -10.70 16.35 -17.19
N GLY A 143 -9.67 16.96 -17.79
CA GLY A 143 -9.26 18.32 -17.48
C GLY A 143 -10.38 19.35 -17.68
N SER A 144 -11.18 19.16 -18.74
CA SER A 144 -12.36 19.99 -19.02
C SER A 144 -13.49 19.78 -18.00
N ALA A 145 -13.72 18.55 -17.53
CA ALA A 145 -14.77 18.22 -16.56
C ALA A 145 -14.54 18.91 -15.21
N ILE A 146 -13.31 18.86 -14.69
CA ILE A 146 -12.96 19.46 -13.39
C ILE A 146 -12.88 20.98 -13.51
N ALA A 147 -12.30 21.49 -14.59
CA ALA A 147 -12.29 22.92 -14.88
C ALA A 147 -13.71 23.52 -14.96
N ARG A 148 -14.72 22.76 -15.43
CA ARG A 148 -16.14 23.19 -15.39
C ARG A 148 -16.65 23.33 -13.96
N ILE A 149 -16.38 22.36 -13.08
CA ILE A 149 -16.78 22.44 -11.66
C ILE A 149 -16.09 23.64 -11.01
N HIS A 150 -14.78 23.79 -11.19
CA HIS A 150 -14.00 24.87 -10.59
C HIS A 150 -14.46 26.24 -11.12
N ALA A 151 -14.66 26.39 -12.43
CA ALA A 151 -15.12 27.64 -13.04
C ALA A 151 -16.56 28.03 -12.60
N ALA A 152 -17.47 27.06 -12.49
CA ALA A 152 -18.84 27.29 -12.04
C ALA A 152 -18.92 27.68 -10.56
N THR A 153 -17.92 27.28 -9.76
CA THR A 153 -17.90 27.50 -8.30
C THR A 153 -17.01 28.68 -7.87
N CYS A 154 -15.99 29.05 -8.65
CA CYS A 154 -14.92 30.03 -8.37
C CYS A 154 -15.33 31.41 -7.78
N ASN A 155 -16.61 31.80 -7.81
CA ASN A 155 -17.09 33.09 -7.32
C ASN A 155 -18.33 32.98 -6.42
N LEU A 156 -18.59 31.79 -5.85
CA LEU A 156 -19.70 31.56 -4.91
C LEU A 156 -19.35 31.89 -3.45
N GLU A 157 -18.14 32.39 -3.18
CA GLU A 157 -17.62 32.75 -1.85
C GLU A 157 -18.62 33.54 -0.97
N LEU A 158 -19.34 34.52 -1.55
CA LEU A 158 -20.33 35.34 -0.84
C LEU A 158 -21.61 34.58 -0.41
N PHE A 159 -21.78 33.35 -0.86
CA PHE A 159 -22.86 32.43 -0.46
C PHE A 159 -22.36 31.32 0.48
N ASN A 160 -21.04 31.15 0.63
CA ASN A 160 -20.45 29.93 1.20
C ASN A 160 -20.42 29.89 2.72
N LEU A 161 -19.97 30.92 3.42
CA LEU A 161 -19.90 30.91 4.90
C LEU A 161 -21.25 30.49 5.52
N ASP A 162 -22.32 31.15 5.08
CA ASP A 162 -23.70 30.95 5.55
C ASP A 162 -24.32 29.58 5.18
N VAL A 163 -23.76 28.86 4.20
CA VAL A 163 -24.27 27.55 3.72
C VAL A 163 -23.41 26.41 4.25
N GLU A 164 -22.10 26.56 4.27
CA GLU A 164 -21.16 25.62 4.86
C GLU A 164 -21.36 25.53 6.37
N GLU A 165 -21.48 26.66 7.08
CA GLU A 165 -21.84 26.71 8.51
C GLU A 165 -23.24 26.13 8.80
N ARG A 166 -24.15 26.19 7.82
CA ARG A 166 -25.53 25.66 7.97
C ARG A 166 -25.67 24.18 7.63
N LEU A 167 -24.80 23.64 6.77
CA LEU A 167 -24.77 22.23 6.37
C LEU A 167 -23.83 21.40 7.25
N LEU A 168 -22.67 21.96 7.62
CA LEU A 168 -21.65 21.30 8.44
C LEU A 168 -21.75 21.62 9.94
N GLY A 169 -22.46 22.70 10.30
CA GLY A 169 -22.63 23.19 11.68
C GLY A 169 -21.70 24.36 12.03
N GLU A 170 -21.99 25.06 13.14
CA GLU A 170 -21.13 26.15 13.63
C GLU A 170 -19.69 25.67 13.84
N PRO A 171 -18.66 26.39 13.34
CA PRO A 171 -17.29 26.11 13.71
C PRO A 171 -17.14 26.31 15.23
N ALA A 172 -16.54 25.34 15.91
CA ALA A 172 -16.50 25.30 17.37
C ALA A 172 -15.90 26.58 17.99
N ASP A 173 -16.78 27.35 18.62
CA ASP A 173 -16.54 28.69 19.14
C ASP A 173 -15.36 28.74 20.13
N SER A 174 -14.23 29.32 19.72
CA SER A 174 -13.13 29.76 20.61
C SER A 174 -12.50 28.71 21.54
N ALA A 175 -12.44 27.43 21.15
CA ALA A 175 -11.39 26.55 21.66
C ALA A 175 -10.02 27.15 21.29
N SER A 176 -9.06 27.12 22.22
CA SER A 176 -7.79 27.85 22.08
C SER A 176 -7.04 27.53 20.78
N GLU A 177 -6.24 28.49 20.29
CA GLU A 177 -5.30 28.41 19.15
C GLU A 177 -4.20 27.30 19.28
N ALA A 178 -4.40 26.34 20.19
CA ALA A 178 -3.58 25.16 20.41
C ALA A 178 -4.32 23.83 20.14
N ASP A 179 -5.67 23.81 20.08
CA ASP A 179 -6.47 22.56 19.96
C ASP A 179 -6.97 22.28 18.52
N SER A 180 -6.84 23.21 17.58
CA SER A 180 -7.23 22.98 16.17
C SER A 180 -6.17 22.26 15.32
N ALA A 181 -5.07 21.82 15.93
CA ALA A 181 -3.88 21.30 15.22
C ALA A 181 -3.84 19.77 15.07
N LEU A 182 -4.79 19.02 15.63
CA LEU A 182 -4.62 17.58 15.89
C LEU A 182 -5.72 16.65 15.34
N ASP A 183 -6.72 17.15 14.60
CA ASP A 183 -7.79 16.29 14.06
C ASP A 183 -8.31 16.75 12.68
N THR A 184 -7.40 17.13 11.77
CA THR A 184 -7.63 16.94 10.34
C THR A 184 -6.82 15.73 9.88
N THR A 185 -7.50 14.75 9.26
CA THR A 185 -6.82 13.72 8.45
C THR A 185 -6.55 14.24 7.03
N ASP A 186 -6.60 15.56 6.89
CA ASP A 186 -6.70 16.31 5.66
C ASP A 186 -5.57 17.37 5.68
N VAL A 187 -4.56 17.11 4.85
CA VAL A 187 -3.44 17.95 4.37
C VAL A 187 -2.45 18.55 5.39
N ALA A 188 -2.84 18.97 6.59
CA ALA A 188 -2.05 19.90 7.41
C ALA A 188 -0.88 19.29 8.21
N ASP A 189 -1.09 18.33 9.11
CA ASP A 189 -0.02 17.88 10.02
C ASP A 189 0.80 16.70 9.46
N TRP A 190 2.03 17.01 9.01
CA TRP A 190 3.11 16.05 8.75
C TRP A 190 3.87 15.76 10.06
N GLY A 191 3.09 15.54 11.11
CA GLY A 191 3.46 15.86 12.50
C GLY A 191 4.66 15.12 13.07
N MET A 192 5.16 15.68 14.17
CA MET A 192 6.25 15.08 14.91
C MET A 192 5.74 13.84 15.65
N LEU A 193 6.19 12.67 15.19
CA LEU A 193 5.88 11.38 15.81
C LEU A 193 6.13 11.38 17.33
N THR A 194 5.36 10.58 18.05
CA THR A 194 5.45 10.36 19.49
C THR A 194 5.93 8.94 19.80
N PRO A 195 6.31 8.65 21.05
CA PRO A 195 6.54 7.27 21.51
C PRO A 195 5.37 6.32 21.28
N ASP A 196 4.11 6.81 21.30
CA ASP A 196 2.92 5.96 21.16
C ASP A 196 2.67 5.51 19.72
N ASP A 197 3.11 6.27 18.73
CA ASP A 197 2.97 5.92 17.30
C ASP A 197 3.68 4.62 16.94
N PHE A 198 4.65 4.15 17.75
CA PHE A 198 5.25 2.83 17.59
C PHE A 198 4.26 1.68 17.76
N ALA A 199 3.12 1.88 18.44
CA ALA A 199 2.08 0.88 18.59
C ALA A 199 1.16 0.77 17.35
N GLU A 200 1.00 1.86 16.60
CA GLU A 200 0.04 1.99 15.50
C GLU A 200 0.69 2.03 14.11
N LEU A 201 1.87 2.63 13.97
CA LEU A 201 2.59 2.65 12.70
C LEU A 201 3.32 1.31 12.48
N SER A 202 3.30 0.86 11.23
CA SER A 202 4.17 -0.23 10.80
C SER A 202 5.65 0.19 10.84
N THR A 203 6.54 -0.80 10.93
CA THR A 203 7.99 -0.59 10.75
C THR A 203 8.29 0.09 9.39
N ALA A 204 7.50 -0.23 8.36
CA ALA A 204 7.52 0.44 7.06
C ALA A 204 7.16 1.94 7.17
N GLY A 205 6.12 2.29 7.94
CA GLY A 205 5.72 3.67 8.19
C GLY A 205 6.77 4.48 8.97
N LEU A 206 7.36 3.89 10.01
CA LEU A 206 8.46 4.52 10.75
C LEU A 206 9.68 4.79 9.84
N ARG A 207 9.98 3.87 8.91
CA ARG A 207 11.04 4.03 7.90
C ARG A 207 10.73 5.13 6.88
N PHE A 208 9.46 5.31 6.50
CA PHE A 208 9.04 6.44 5.68
C PHE A 208 9.29 7.78 6.39
N TYR A 209 8.83 7.92 7.64
CA TYR A 209 9.07 9.15 8.42
C TYR A 209 10.57 9.42 8.64
N GLN A 210 11.39 8.39 8.87
CA GLN A 210 12.85 8.49 8.93
C GLN A 210 13.46 9.07 7.64
N LEU A 211 12.92 8.71 6.46
CA LEU A 211 13.37 9.27 5.18
C LEU A 211 12.80 10.66 4.90
N TYR A 212 11.56 10.94 5.30
CA TYR A 212 10.93 12.25 5.14
C TYR A 212 11.67 13.31 6.00
N GLN A 213 11.82 13.04 7.31
CA GLN A 213 12.52 13.93 8.26
C GLN A 213 14.01 14.14 7.92
N ARG A 214 14.62 13.25 7.14
CA ARG A 214 16.00 13.40 6.67
C ARG A 214 16.18 14.57 5.68
N TYR A 215 15.13 15.00 4.99
CA TYR A 215 15.17 16.09 4.04
C TYR A 215 14.42 17.31 4.58
N GLU A 216 15.11 18.16 5.33
CA GLU A 216 14.56 19.43 5.86
C GLU A 216 13.89 20.28 4.76
N SER A 217 14.47 20.31 3.56
CA SER A 217 13.89 21.01 2.40
C SER A 217 12.54 20.45 1.94
N LEU A 218 12.26 19.17 2.19
CA LEU A 218 10.98 18.54 1.83
C LEU A 218 9.87 18.96 2.79
N GLY A 219 10.15 18.96 4.09
CA GLY A 219 9.22 19.49 5.10
C GLY A 219 8.93 20.97 4.87
N GLN A 220 9.98 21.78 4.64
CA GLN A 220 9.80 23.20 4.32
C GLN A 220 8.98 23.40 3.04
N ALA A 221 9.24 22.67 1.96
CA ALA A 221 8.48 22.82 0.71
C ALA A 221 6.99 22.42 0.83
N VAL A 222 6.65 21.50 1.73
CA VAL A 222 5.25 21.16 2.05
C VAL A 222 4.60 22.28 2.85
N ASN A 223 5.26 22.79 3.89
CA ASN A 223 4.75 23.91 4.69
C ASN A 223 4.59 25.19 3.83
N ASP A 224 5.59 25.51 3.00
CA ASP A 224 5.55 26.65 2.07
C ASP A 224 4.36 26.54 1.10
N LEU A 225 4.02 25.33 0.64
CA LEU A 225 2.87 25.09 -0.24
C LEU A 225 1.55 25.29 0.51
N GLN A 226 1.44 24.80 1.75
CA GLN A 226 0.26 24.99 2.61
C GLN A 226 0.01 26.47 2.92
N GLU A 227 1.06 27.25 3.24
CA GLU A 227 0.97 28.70 3.46
C GLU A 227 0.57 29.49 2.20
N GLN A 228 0.68 28.87 1.01
CA GLN A 228 0.35 29.47 -0.30
C GLN A 228 -1.01 29.03 -0.87
N ILE A 229 -1.79 28.23 -0.14
CA ILE A 229 -3.15 27.84 -0.54
C ILE A 229 -4.03 29.09 -0.62
N GLU A 230 -4.60 29.37 -1.80
CA GLU A 230 -5.66 30.37 -1.95
C GLU A 230 -6.96 29.63 -2.31
N PRO A 231 -7.88 29.41 -1.34
CA PRO A 231 -9.21 28.90 -1.61
C PRO A 231 -9.96 29.80 -2.59
N CYS A 232 -10.57 29.22 -3.62
CA CYS A 232 -11.48 29.99 -4.49
C CYS A 232 -12.61 29.16 -5.11
N CYS A 233 -12.45 27.85 -5.29
CA CYS A 233 -13.46 27.00 -5.92
C CYS A 233 -13.72 25.74 -5.11
N LEU A 234 -14.79 25.03 -5.45
CA LEU A 234 -15.08 23.72 -4.88
C LEU A 234 -14.07 22.71 -5.43
N THR A 235 -13.26 22.13 -4.54
CA THR A 235 -12.30 21.07 -4.86
C THR A 235 -12.78 19.72 -4.34
N HIS A 236 -12.24 18.64 -4.90
CA HIS A 236 -12.54 17.26 -4.52
C HIS A 236 -11.58 16.74 -3.45
N ASN A 237 -10.31 17.16 -3.48
CA ASN A 237 -9.24 16.83 -2.51
C ASN A 237 -8.90 15.33 -2.33
N ASP A 238 -9.48 14.44 -3.14
CA ASP A 238 -9.13 13.01 -3.20
C ASP A 238 -9.18 12.51 -4.64
N LEU A 239 -8.77 13.35 -5.59
CA LEU A 239 -9.00 13.10 -7.01
C LEU A 239 -7.93 12.17 -7.61
N LYS A 240 -8.28 10.88 -7.63
CA LYS A 240 -7.46 9.75 -8.09
C LYS A 240 -8.16 8.99 -9.23
N LEU A 241 -7.43 8.18 -10.02
CA LEU A 241 -8.01 7.47 -11.18
C LEU A 241 -9.20 6.56 -10.81
N ASN A 242 -9.16 5.92 -9.64
CA ASN A 242 -10.27 5.09 -9.17
C ASN A 242 -11.42 5.86 -8.47
N ASN A 243 -11.36 7.19 -8.51
CA ASN A 243 -12.48 8.09 -8.19
C ASN A 243 -13.08 8.69 -9.48
N ILE A 244 -12.76 8.12 -10.64
CA ILE A 244 -13.21 8.57 -11.96
C ILE A 244 -13.81 7.38 -12.71
N LEU A 245 -15.07 7.51 -13.10
CA LEU A 245 -15.79 6.54 -13.91
C LEU A 245 -15.81 6.98 -15.37
N LEU A 246 -15.48 6.04 -16.26
CA LEU A 246 -15.51 6.21 -17.71
C LEU A 246 -16.65 5.41 -18.34
N HIS A 247 -17.48 6.04 -19.18
CA HIS A 247 -18.58 5.36 -19.88
C HIS A 247 -18.04 4.38 -20.94
N ARG A 248 -18.47 3.12 -20.91
CA ARG A 248 -17.90 2.02 -21.72
C ARG A 248 -17.93 2.29 -23.23
N GLU A 249 -18.91 3.01 -23.75
CA GLU A 249 -18.95 3.33 -25.19
C GLU A 249 -17.86 4.31 -25.64
N SER A 250 -17.24 5.07 -24.73
CA SER A 250 -16.11 5.96 -25.09
C SER A 250 -14.88 5.17 -25.54
N GLN A 251 -14.75 3.90 -25.12
CA GLN A 251 -13.67 2.99 -25.50
C GLN A 251 -13.66 2.70 -27.02
N ASN A 252 -14.77 2.95 -27.73
CA ASN A 252 -14.88 2.72 -29.18
C ASN A 252 -14.51 3.95 -30.05
N TYR A 253 -14.25 5.12 -29.46
CA TYR A 253 -14.01 6.36 -30.24
C TYR A 253 -12.72 6.31 -31.08
N GLU A 254 -11.71 5.54 -30.65
CA GLU A 254 -10.49 5.31 -31.42
C GLU A 254 -10.75 4.57 -32.74
N SER A 255 -11.76 3.71 -32.77
CA SER A 255 -12.04 2.81 -33.90
C SER A 255 -12.79 3.48 -35.06
N GLN A 256 -13.50 4.60 -34.82
CA GLN A 256 -14.38 5.19 -35.84
C GLN A 256 -13.80 6.40 -36.58
N ASN A 257 -12.74 7.04 -36.06
CA ASN A 257 -12.15 8.24 -36.68
C ASN A 257 -10.89 8.00 -37.52
N TYR A 258 -10.33 6.77 -37.54
CA TYR A 258 -9.14 6.45 -38.34
C TYR A 258 -9.40 5.84 -39.71
N GLU A 259 -10.62 5.36 -40.01
CA GLU A 259 -10.96 4.86 -41.34
C GLU A 259 -11.73 5.89 -42.18
N SER A 260 -11.04 6.40 -43.21
CA SER A 260 -11.62 6.99 -44.43
C SER A 260 -12.12 8.44 -44.42
N GLN A 261 -11.22 9.42 -44.28
CA GLN A 261 -11.31 10.65 -45.09
C GLN A 261 -9.97 10.97 -45.78
N ASN A 262 -9.97 10.91 -47.11
CA ASN A 262 -8.82 11.28 -47.94
C ASN A 262 -8.61 12.80 -47.88
N TYR A 263 -7.54 13.25 -47.22
CA TYR A 263 -7.11 14.66 -47.21
C TYR A 263 -6.44 15.08 -48.52
N GLU A 264 -7.20 15.09 -49.62
CA GLU A 264 -6.89 15.90 -50.80
C GLU A 264 -8.12 16.73 -51.20
N SER A 265 -7.99 18.05 -51.02
CA SER A 265 -9.00 19.11 -51.21
C SER A 265 -10.15 19.19 -50.18
N LEU A 266 -10.09 20.18 -49.28
CA LEU A 266 -10.96 21.38 -49.30
C LEU A 266 -10.79 22.25 -48.02
N ASP A 267 -10.81 23.57 -48.24
CA ASP A 267 -11.19 24.69 -47.35
C ASP A 267 -10.57 24.86 -45.93
N GLU A 268 -9.89 26.01 -45.71
CA GLU A 268 -9.34 26.44 -44.41
C GLU A 268 -10.42 26.77 -43.35
N SER A 269 -11.70 26.73 -43.72
CA SER A 269 -12.82 26.91 -42.78
C SER A 269 -13.12 25.67 -41.92
N ALA A 270 -12.69 24.48 -42.35
CA ALA A 270 -12.91 23.21 -41.65
C ALA A 270 -11.84 22.95 -40.57
N ARG A 271 -11.92 23.67 -39.45
CA ARG A 271 -11.18 23.30 -38.23
C ARG A 271 -11.67 21.94 -37.69
N PRO A 272 -10.84 21.16 -36.98
CA PRO A 272 -11.34 20.03 -36.22
C PRO A 272 -12.41 20.50 -35.25
N VAL A 273 -13.56 19.81 -35.26
CA VAL A 273 -14.63 20.03 -34.29
C VAL A 273 -14.08 19.80 -32.89
N ASP A 274 -14.46 20.64 -31.94
CA ASP A 274 -13.89 20.66 -30.58
C ASP A 274 -14.39 19.49 -29.73
N LEU A 275 -13.88 18.28 -30.03
CA LEU A 275 -14.22 17.02 -29.37
C LEU A 275 -14.11 17.11 -27.84
N SER A 276 -13.17 17.90 -27.31
CA SER A 276 -13.01 18.11 -25.86
C SER A 276 -14.26 18.68 -25.18
N HIS A 277 -15.00 19.54 -25.87
CA HIS A 277 -16.18 20.22 -25.32
C HIS A 277 -17.46 19.37 -25.44
N ASP A 278 -17.53 18.48 -26.44
CA ASP A 278 -18.69 17.61 -26.67
C ASP A 278 -18.67 16.39 -25.72
N LEU A 279 -17.50 15.74 -25.58
CA LEU A 279 -17.34 14.53 -24.77
C LEU A 279 -17.65 14.76 -23.27
N SER A 280 -17.30 15.92 -22.71
CA SER A 280 -17.61 16.23 -21.30
C SER A 280 -19.09 16.55 -21.04
N GLN A 281 -19.89 16.87 -22.07
CA GLN A 281 -21.34 17.09 -21.94
C GLN A 281 -22.16 15.82 -22.24
N GLN A 282 -21.59 14.85 -22.96
CA GLN A 282 -22.25 13.59 -23.30
C GLN A 282 -22.31 12.56 -22.14
N GLY A 283 -21.80 12.91 -20.95
CA GLY A 283 -21.81 12.00 -19.80
C GLY A 283 -20.80 10.85 -19.94
N ILE A 284 -19.59 11.14 -20.42
CA ILE A 284 -18.53 10.15 -20.58
C ILE A 284 -17.69 9.98 -19.30
N ILE A 285 -17.63 11.03 -18.46
CA ILE A 285 -16.86 11.06 -17.21
C ILE A 285 -17.80 11.38 -16.05
N GLN A 286 -17.71 10.59 -14.98
CA GLN A 286 -18.27 10.93 -13.67
C GLN A 286 -17.20 10.86 -12.59
N LEU A 287 -17.26 11.77 -11.62
CA LEU A 287 -16.38 11.87 -10.47
C LEU A 287 -17.13 11.36 -9.23
N ILE A 288 -16.51 10.48 -8.45
CA ILE A 288 -17.14 9.78 -7.33
C ILE A 288 -16.30 9.90 -6.07
N ASP A 289 -16.88 9.60 -4.90
CA ASP A 289 -16.14 9.55 -3.63
C ASP A 289 -15.70 10.96 -3.17
N TRP A 290 -16.63 11.92 -3.22
CA TRP A 290 -16.42 13.32 -2.83
C TRP A 290 -16.30 13.52 -1.29
N GLU A 291 -15.85 12.51 -0.55
CA GLU A 291 -15.78 12.52 0.92
C GLU A 291 -14.92 13.64 1.54
N LYS A 292 -14.06 14.31 0.75
CA LYS A 292 -13.16 15.38 1.21
C LYS A 292 -13.39 16.74 0.54
N TRP A 293 -14.55 16.95 -0.11
CA TRP A 293 -14.80 18.20 -0.83
C TRP A 293 -14.69 19.41 0.11
N GLU A 294 -14.10 20.50 -0.34
CA GLU A 294 -14.06 21.76 0.41
C GLU A 294 -13.96 22.95 -0.55
N TRP A 295 -14.00 24.18 -0.02
CA TRP A 295 -13.56 25.34 -0.77
C TRP A 295 -12.03 25.45 -0.69
N GLY A 296 -11.36 25.03 -1.76
CA GLY A 296 -9.92 24.84 -1.80
C GLY A 296 -9.24 25.48 -3.01
N ASP A 297 -7.96 25.16 -3.17
CA ASP A 297 -7.14 25.64 -4.28
C ASP A 297 -7.35 24.73 -5.52
N PRO A 298 -7.83 25.24 -6.67
CA PRO A 298 -8.00 24.46 -7.91
C PRO A 298 -6.73 23.73 -8.39
N ALA A 299 -5.54 24.17 -7.98
CA ALA A 299 -4.28 23.50 -8.31
C ALA A 299 -4.10 22.16 -7.59
N ALA A 300 -4.78 21.92 -6.47
CA ALA A 300 -4.72 20.68 -5.70
C ALA A 300 -5.26 19.49 -6.50
N ASP A 301 -6.51 19.56 -6.98
CA ASP A 301 -7.12 18.49 -7.78
C ASP A 301 -6.39 18.25 -9.11
N LEU A 302 -5.96 19.32 -9.80
CA LEU A 302 -5.21 19.17 -11.05
C LEU A 302 -3.82 18.54 -10.78
N GLY A 303 -3.19 18.87 -9.64
CA GLY A 303 -1.98 18.22 -9.17
C GLY A 303 -2.19 16.75 -8.83
N ALA A 304 -3.29 16.40 -8.14
CA ALA A 304 -3.66 15.03 -7.78
C ALA A 304 -3.87 14.15 -9.02
N LEU A 305 -4.44 14.70 -10.11
CA LEU A 305 -4.50 13.99 -11.39
C LEU A 305 -3.13 13.79 -12.05
N VAL A 306 -2.29 14.83 -12.09
CA VAL A 306 -0.93 14.72 -12.61
C VAL A 306 -0.15 13.64 -11.82
N ALA A 307 -0.28 13.63 -10.49
CA ALA A 307 0.27 12.59 -9.62
C ALA A 307 -0.29 11.20 -9.96
N SER A 308 -1.58 11.09 -10.27
CA SER A 308 -2.22 9.81 -10.59
C SER A 308 -1.78 9.23 -11.93
N TYR A 309 -1.52 10.07 -12.95
CA TYR A 309 -0.82 9.64 -14.16
C TYR A 309 0.64 9.24 -13.85
N LEU A 310 1.36 10.02 -13.03
CA LEU A 310 2.73 9.65 -12.61
C LEU A 310 2.77 8.32 -11.83
N LYS A 311 1.71 7.98 -11.08
CA LYS A 311 1.56 6.68 -10.41
C LYS A 311 1.49 5.52 -11.40
N LEU A 312 0.80 5.65 -12.54
CA LEU A 312 0.79 4.61 -13.59
C LEU A 312 2.21 4.26 -14.06
N TRP A 313 3.10 5.25 -14.17
CA TRP A 313 4.52 5.02 -14.47
C TRP A 313 5.26 4.42 -13.27
N LEU A 314 5.15 5.02 -12.09
CA LEU A 314 5.89 4.61 -10.89
C LEU A 314 5.53 3.20 -10.38
N GLN A 315 4.29 2.77 -10.55
CA GLN A 315 3.82 1.43 -10.20
C GLN A 315 4.14 0.39 -11.30
N SER A 316 4.48 0.83 -12.51
CA SER A 316 4.96 -0.05 -13.59
C SER A 316 6.45 -0.39 -13.50
N LEU A 317 7.15 0.11 -12.49
CA LEU A 317 8.58 -0.09 -12.31
C LEU A 317 8.89 -1.52 -11.87
N LEU A 318 9.65 -2.25 -12.69
CA LEU A 318 10.16 -3.56 -12.27
C LEU A 318 11.22 -3.36 -11.19
N VAL A 319 10.87 -3.70 -9.95
CA VAL A 319 11.65 -3.39 -8.74
C VAL A 319 11.98 -4.67 -7.99
N SER A 320 13.26 -4.89 -7.69
CA SER A 320 13.69 -5.97 -6.80
C SER A 320 14.85 -5.55 -5.89
N ALA A 321 15.05 -6.28 -4.79
CA ALA A 321 16.14 -6.04 -3.86
C ALA A 321 17.50 -6.22 -4.55
N GLY A 322 18.30 -5.16 -4.62
CA GLY A 322 19.59 -5.13 -5.29
C GLY A 322 19.56 -4.73 -6.78
N MET A 323 18.39 -4.44 -7.36
CA MET A 323 18.32 -3.85 -8.71
C MET A 323 18.67 -2.36 -8.68
N GLU A 324 19.45 -1.89 -9.67
CA GLU A 324 19.74 -0.46 -9.83
C GLU A 324 18.49 0.33 -10.26
N ILE A 325 18.26 1.50 -9.65
CA ILE A 325 17.11 2.37 -9.96
C ILE A 325 17.08 2.75 -11.45
N GLN A 326 18.23 3.07 -12.06
CA GLN A 326 18.33 3.40 -13.48
C GLN A 326 17.87 2.25 -14.40
N LEU A 327 17.97 1.00 -13.94
CA LEU A 327 17.49 -0.15 -14.68
C LEU A 327 15.98 -0.28 -14.55
N SER A 328 15.46 -0.16 -13.33
CA SER A 328 14.04 -0.20 -13.03
C SER A 328 13.26 0.83 -13.85
N LEU A 329 13.76 2.08 -13.94
CA LEU A 329 13.19 3.15 -14.77
C LEU A 329 13.17 2.82 -16.28
N ARG A 330 14.13 2.03 -16.79
CA ARG A 330 14.18 1.58 -18.20
C ARG A 330 13.32 0.35 -18.48
N LEU A 331 12.89 -0.35 -17.43
CA LEU A 331 12.03 -1.54 -17.48
C LEU A 331 10.59 -1.22 -17.07
N ALA A 332 10.25 0.07 -16.92
CA ALA A 332 8.89 0.53 -16.69
C ALA A 332 7.98 0.01 -17.82
N GLU A 333 6.92 -0.70 -17.47
CA GLU A 333 5.93 -1.15 -18.47
C GLU A 333 5.18 0.03 -19.10
N ARG A 334 5.01 1.11 -18.32
CA ARG A 334 4.35 2.37 -18.69
C ARG A 334 5.36 3.52 -18.62
N PRO A 335 6.32 3.63 -19.56
CA PRO A 335 7.34 4.67 -19.52
C PRO A 335 6.70 6.07 -19.59
N LEU A 336 7.25 7.02 -18.83
CA LEU A 336 6.73 8.38 -18.67
C LEU A 336 6.50 9.10 -20.01
N GLU A 337 7.33 8.83 -21.00
CA GLU A 337 7.23 9.40 -22.35
C GLU A 337 5.93 9.04 -23.08
N ARG A 338 5.25 7.94 -22.70
CA ARG A 338 3.90 7.60 -23.23
C ARG A 338 2.77 8.35 -22.53
N LEU A 339 3.00 8.83 -21.30
CA LEU A 339 2.02 9.57 -20.50
C LEU A 339 2.10 11.08 -20.72
N GLN A 340 3.27 11.58 -21.14
CA GLN A 340 3.53 13.01 -21.41
C GLN A 340 2.48 13.66 -22.32
N PRO A 341 2.03 13.08 -23.46
CA PRO A 341 1.00 13.69 -24.31
C PRO A 341 -0.34 13.89 -23.58
N SER A 342 -0.76 12.89 -22.82
CA SER A 342 -2.01 12.89 -22.04
C SER A 342 -1.93 13.89 -20.88
N LEU A 343 -0.81 13.94 -20.17
CA LEU A 343 -0.51 14.93 -19.11
C LEU A 343 -0.55 16.37 -19.63
N VAL A 344 0.02 16.64 -20.82
CA VAL A 344 -0.04 17.96 -21.46
C VAL A 344 -1.46 18.32 -21.84
N ALA A 345 -2.21 17.39 -22.44
CA ALA A 345 -3.59 17.63 -22.86
C ALA A 345 -4.56 17.84 -21.69
N LEU A 346 -4.37 17.12 -20.58
CA LEU A 346 -5.08 17.32 -19.32
C LEU A 346 -5.00 18.78 -18.85
N VAL A 347 -3.78 19.28 -18.67
CA VAL A 347 -3.53 20.65 -18.16
C VAL A 347 -3.94 21.70 -19.19
N ALA A 348 -3.69 21.47 -20.48
CA ALA A 348 -4.09 22.39 -21.54
C ALA A 348 -5.62 22.52 -21.66
N ALA A 349 -6.36 21.42 -21.57
CA ALA A 349 -7.83 21.42 -21.63
C ALA A 349 -8.45 22.05 -20.37
N TYR A 350 -7.84 21.80 -19.19
CA TYR A 350 -8.19 22.47 -17.95
C TYR A 350 -8.07 24.00 -18.09
N VAL A 351 -6.89 24.49 -18.46
CA VAL A 351 -6.58 25.91 -18.60
C VAL A 351 -7.45 26.59 -19.68
N LYS A 352 -7.71 25.90 -20.79
CA LYS A 352 -8.63 26.36 -21.85
C LYS A 352 -10.06 26.55 -21.33
N THR A 353 -10.52 25.65 -20.47
CA THR A 353 -11.89 25.63 -19.94
C THR A 353 -12.08 26.58 -18.76
N PHE A 354 -11.04 26.79 -17.95
CA PHE A 354 -11.02 27.75 -16.84
C PHE A 354 -9.82 28.72 -16.94
N PRO A 355 -9.82 29.68 -17.89
CA PRO A 355 -8.68 30.59 -18.12
C PRO A 355 -8.37 31.54 -16.95
N ALA A 356 -9.33 31.74 -16.04
CA ALA A 356 -9.12 32.57 -14.85
C ALA A 356 -8.09 31.97 -13.87
N SER A 357 -7.87 30.64 -13.90
CA SER A 357 -6.79 29.98 -13.14
C SER A 357 -5.41 30.61 -13.38
N LEU A 358 -5.10 31.01 -14.62
CA LEU A 358 -3.83 31.66 -14.98
C LEU A 358 -3.69 33.11 -14.47
N GLN A 359 -4.74 33.70 -13.90
CA GLN A 359 -4.64 35.02 -13.26
C GLN A 359 -4.01 34.91 -11.86
N ARG A 360 -3.97 33.70 -11.28
CA ARG A 360 -3.34 33.43 -9.99
C ARG A 360 -1.83 33.25 -10.17
N PRO A 361 -1.00 33.92 -9.35
CA PRO A 361 0.45 33.82 -9.47
C PRO A 361 0.89 32.37 -9.23
N ASN A 362 1.90 31.91 -9.97
CA ASN A 362 2.50 30.58 -9.80
C ASN A 362 1.55 29.37 -9.98
N PHE A 363 0.32 29.51 -10.49
CA PHE A 363 -0.66 28.41 -10.58
C PHE A 363 -0.07 27.07 -11.10
N LEU A 364 0.69 27.11 -12.21
CA LEU A 364 1.32 25.90 -12.78
C LEU A 364 2.45 25.32 -11.91
N LYS A 365 3.13 26.16 -11.13
CA LYS A 365 4.10 25.72 -10.12
C LYS A 365 3.37 24.99 -8.99
N SER A 366 2.28 25.58 -8.48
CA SER A 366 1.45 24.96 -7.44
C SER A 366 0.90 23.60 -7.90
N VAL A 367 0.40 23.48 -9.14
CA VAL A 367 -0.04 22.19 -9.73
C VAL A 367 1.08 21.12 -9.67
N VAL A 368 2.32 21.48 -9.98
CA VAL A 368 3.47 20.57 -9.92
C VAL A 368 3.80 20.22 -8.45
N GLN A 369 3.75 21.18 -7.54
CA GLN A 369 4.03 20.95 -6.12
C GLN A 369 2.93 20.11 -5.46
N PHE A 370 1.65 20.35 -5.75
CA PHE A 370 0.53 19.51 -5.35
C PHE A 370 0.63 18.10 -5.92
N ALA A 371 1.07 17.93 -7.17
CA ALA A 371 1.36 16.59 -7.68
C ALA A 371 2.45 15.86 -6.86
N GLY A 372 3.44 16.60 -6.35
CA GLY A 372 4.42 16.07 -5.40
C GLY A 372 3.80 15.71 -4.05
N LEU A 373 2.94 16.57 -3.50
CA LEU A 373 2.23 16.32 -2.24
C LEU A 373 1.34 15.06 -2.34
N SER A 374 0.53 14.94 -3.38
CA SER A 374 -0.35 13.79 -3.59
C SER A 374 0.40 12.46 -3.79
N LEU A 375 1.64 12.49 -4.29
CA LEU A 375 2.51 11.29 -4.28
C LEU A 375 2.95 10.93 -2.85
N LEU A 376 3.29 11.90 -1.99
CA LEU A 376 3.60 11.62 -0.58
C LEU A 376 2.36 11.12 0.18
N GLU A 377 1.19 11.69 -0.10
CA GLU A 377 -0.09 11.27 0.48
C GLU A 377 -0.48 9.86 0.03
N SER A 378 -0.22 9.50 -1.24
CA SER A 378 -0.40 8.13 -1.70
C SER A 378 0.48 7.13 -0.94
N ILE A 379 1.72 7.51 -0.59
CA ILE A 379 2.58 6.66 0.26
C ILE A 379 2.00 6.56 1.67
N ARG A 380 1.53 7.67 2.27
CA ARG A 380 0.85 7.66 3.58
C ARG A 380 -0.40 6.78 3.57
N ALA A 381 -1.19 6.80 2.50
CA ALA A 381 -2.38 5.97 2.33
C ALA A 381 -2.03 4.48 2.29
N SER A 382 -1.07 4.06 1.47
CA SER A 382 -0.54 2.68 1.46
C SER A 382 -0.06 2.24 2.85
N LEU A 383 0.73 3.08 3.52
CA LEU A 383 1.24 2.82 4.87
C LEU A 383 0.13 2.69 5.94
N HIS A 384 -0.97 3.42 5.78
CA HIS A 384 -2.15 3.36 6.67
C HIS A 384 -2.84 1.98 6.62
N TYR A 385 -2.79 1.31 5.47
CA TYR A 385 -3.25 -0.08 5.28
C TYR A 385 -2.14 -1.13 5.50
N TYR A 386 -1.02 -0.72 6.12
CA TYR A 386 0.13 -1.57 6.43
C TYR A 386 0.83 -2.18 5.20
N GLU A 387 0.67 -1.57 4.01
CA GLU A 387 1.38 -2.01 2.80
C GLU A 387 2.91 -1.83 2.94
N PRO A 388 3.72 -2.64 2.23
CA PRO A 388 5.18 -2.53 2.29
C PRO A 388 5.69 -1.17 1.81
N PHE A 389 6.72 -0.65 2.51
CA PHE A 389 7.49 0.52 2.05
C PHE A 389 8.80 0.04 1.43
N GLY A 390 8.75 -0.24 0.12
CA GLY A 390 9.81 -0.83 -0.67
C GLY A 390 10.58 0.17 -1.51
N ASN A 391 11.33 -0.37 -2.48
CA ASN A 391 12.12 0.43 -3.41
C ASN A 391 11.24 1.25 -4.38
N GLN A 392 10.00 0.83 -4.65
CA GLN A 392 9.03 1.56 -5.48
C GLN A 392 8.56 2.84 -4.77
N GLU A 393 8.19 2.74 -3.49
CA GLU A 393 7.72 3.85 -2.66
C GLU A 393 8.88 4.82 -2.37
N ILE A 394 10.11 4.31 -2.28
CA ILE A 394 11.33 5.13 -2.25
C ILE A 394 11.52 5.90 -3.57
N CYS A 395 11.25 5.32 -4.73
CA CYS A 395 11.29 6.04 -6.01
C CYS A 395 10.17 7.09 -6.10
N MET A 396 8.96 6.76 -5.63
CA MET A 396 7.84 7.71 -5.54
C MET A 396 8.18 8.89 -4.62
N LEU A 397 8.79 8.65 -3.45
CA LEU A 397 9.30 9.69 -2.54
C LEU A 397 10.38 10.58 -3.18
N GLN A 398 11.27 10.02 -4.01
CA GLN A 398 12.29 10.78 -4.74
C GLN A 398 11.65 11.71 -5.79
N VAL A 399 10.66 11.23 -6.55
CA VAL A 399 9.92 12.04 -7.53
C VAL A 399 9.08 13.11 -6.83
N ALA A 400 8.35 12.74 -5.78
CA ALA A 400 7.58 13.67 -4.96
C ALA A 400 8.45 14.81 -4.41
N LYS A 401 9.65 14.49 -3.89
CA LYS A 401 10.63 15.49 -3.45
C LYS A 401 11.07 16.42 -4.58
N ALA A 402 11.32 15.91 -5.78
CA ALA A 402 11.70 16.74 -6.92
C ALA A 402 10.57 17.70 -7.34
N LEU A 403 9.32 17.22 -7.34
CA LEU A 403 8.13 18.02 -7.65
C LEU A 403 7.90 19.14 -6.62
N LEU A 404 8.07 18.86 -5.33
CA LEU A 404 7.89 19.83 -4.24
C LEU A 404 9.04 20.84 -4.14
N CYS A 405 10.29 20.38 -4.18
CA CYS A 405 11.48 21.19 -3.93
C CYS A 405 12.04 21.89 -5.18
N GLU A 406 11.85 21.31 -6.37
CA GLU A 406 12.43 21.79 -7.64
C GLU A 406 11.38 21.81 -8.79
N PRO A 407 10.16 22.36 -8.58
CA PRO A 407 9.04 22.23 -9.51
C PRO A 407 9.36 22.73 -10.93
N GLU A 408 10.14 23.79 -11.08
CA GLU A 408 10.53 24.37 -12.38
C GLU A 408 11.43 23.42 -13.22
N THR A 409 12.21 22.57 -12.54
CA THR A 409 13.04 21.54 -13.18
C THR A 409 12.23 20.28 -13.42
N ALA A 410 11.44 19.86 -12.42
CA ALA A 410 10.63 18.64 -12.47
C ALA A 410 9.55 18.73 -13.55
N SER A 411 8.92 19.89 -13.74
CA SER A 411 7.85 20.09 -14.73
C SER A 411 8.30 19.74 -16.16
N LYS A 412 9.54 20.08 -16.53
CA LYS A 412 10.13 19.77 -17.85
C LYS A 412 10.31 18.28 -18.10
N THR A 413 10.39 17.48 -17.04
CA THR A 413 10.43 16.01 -17.08
C THR A 413 9.03 15.42 -17.13
N VAL A 414 8.10 15.94 -16.31
CA VAL A 414 6.70 15.49 -16.24
C VAL A 414 5.96 15.71 -17.57
N PHE A 415 6.11 16.88 -18.17
CA PHE A 415 5.38 17.27 -19.40
C PHE A 415 6.21 17.09 -20.69
N GLY A 416 7.49 16.74 -20.55
CA GLY A 416 8.41 16.55 -21.68
C GLY A 416 8.85 17.84 -22.37
N ARG A 417 9.72 17.70 -23.37
CA ARG A 417 10.12 18.80 -24.28
C ARG A 417 9.37 18.68 -25.60
N VAL A 418 8.32 19.48 -25.75
CA VAL A 418 7.52 19.58 -26.98
C VAL A 418 7.51 21.04 -27.40
N ASP A 419 7.74 21.34 -28.69
CA ASP A 419 7.81 22.73 -29.19
C ASP A 419 6.53 23.55 -28.92
N ALA A 420 5.37 22.86 -28.84
CA ALA A 420 4.08 23.45 -28.46
C ALA A 420 3.96 23.73 -26.95
N VAL A 421 4.66 22.95 -26.12
CA VAL A 421 4.74 23.14 -24.67
C VAL A 421 5.67 24.30 -24.34
N GLU A 422 6.80 24.48 -25.06
CA GLU A 422 7.69 25.64 -24.85
C GLU A 422 6.97 26.98 -25.06
N GLN A 423 6.10 27.12 -26.07
CA GLN A 423 5.31 28.37 -26.28
C GLN A 423 4.29 28.64 -25.16
N TRP A 424 3.71 27.60 -24.57
CA TRP A 424 2.80 27.71 -23.42
C TRP A 424 3.57 27.97 -22.11
N TYR A 425 4.77 27.40 -21.96
CA TYR A 425 5.67 27.67 -20.84
C TYR A 425 6.20 29.11 -20.87
N ASP A 426 6.77 29.54 -22.00
CA ASP A 426 7.37 30.87 -22.14
C ASP A 426 6.35 32.00 -21.92
N SER A 427 5.07 31.77 -22.25
CA SER A 427 3.99 32.74 -21.99
C SER A 427 3.44 32.71 -20.55
N ALA A 428 3.64 31.62 -19.80
CA ALA A 428 3.12 31.47 -18.43
C ALA A 428 4.16 31.72 -17.32
N TRP A 429 5.47 31.71 -17.62
CA TRP A 429 6.55 31.69 -16.61
C TRP A 429 7.49 32.91 -16.60
N GLU A 430 7.24 33.99 -17.36
CA GLU A 430 8.19 35.11 -17.44
C GLU A 430 8.24 36.00 -16.18
N HIS A 431 9.25 35.78 -15.32
CA HIS A 431 10.22 36.83 -14.99
C HIS A 431 11.56 36.33 -14.38
N ARG A 432 12.64 36.51 -15.17
CA ARG A 432 14.08 36.60 -14.81
C ARG A 432 14.93 35.32 -14.61
N THR A 433 15.59 34.91 -15.71
CA THR A 433 17.08 34.83 -15.90
C THR A 433 18.00 34.50 -14.70
N LEU A 434 19.00 33.60 -14.74
CA LEU A 434 19.70 32.75 -15.75
C LEU A 434 20.11 31.40 -15.05
N THR A 435 20.79 30.38 -15.61
CA THR A 435 21.72 30.23 -16.76
C THR A 435 21.77 28.77 -17.27
N SER A 436 22.62 28.47 -18.27
CA SER A 436 23.08 27.14 -18.70
C SER A 436 23.97 26.44 -17.63
N GLU A 437 24.29 25.15 -17.67
CA GLU A 437 24.57 24.25 -18.80
C GLU A 437 24.17 22.78 -18.51
N PHE A 438 23.71 22.04 -19.52
CA PHE A 438 24.41 20.84 -20.05
C PHE A 438 23.69 20.30 -21.30
N GLY A 439 24.44 20.15 -22.40
CA GLY A 439 23.97 19.42 -23.60
C GLY A 439 23.93 17.92 -23.33
N ALA A 440 22.92 17.17 -23.77
CA ALA A 440 22.55 16.87 -25.17
C ALA A 440 23.13 15.53 -25.62
N LEU A 441 22.24 14.58 -25.94
CA LEU A 441 22.48 13.46 -26.86
C LEU A 441 21.13 12.88 -27.30
N THR A 442 20.58 13.46 -28.37
CA THR A 442 19.33 13.02 -29.00
C THR A 442 19.60 12.30 -30.32
N SER A 443 18.86 11.20 -30.57
CA SER A 443 18.48 10.71 -31.92
C SER A 443 19.62 10.15 -32.82
N GLN A 444 19.42 9.26 -33.83
CA GLN A 444 18.22 8.74 -34.50
C GLN A 444 18.57 7.38 -35.24
N PRO A 445 17.80 6.79 -36.22
CA PRO A 445 17.36 5.39 -36.09
C PRO A 445 17.81 4.42 -37.23
N LEU A 446 17.43 3.14 -37.13
CA LEU A 446 17.49 2.14 -38.23
C LEU A 446 16.15 1.39 -38.38
N LYS A 447 15.80 0.98 -39.61
CA LYS A 447 14.47 0.49 -40.02
C LYS A 447 14.40 -1.01 -40.34
N ALA A 448 13.23 -1.61 -40.05
CA ALA A 448 12.61 -2.82 -40.66
C ALA A 448 13.31 -4.18 -40.39
N GLN A 449 12.61 -5.31 -40.17
CA GLN A 449 11.49 -5.88 -40.93
C GLN A 449 10.56 -6.80 -40.11
N ARG A 450 9.37 -7.12 -40.68
CA ARG A 450 8.38 -8.09 -40.15
C ARG A 450 8.87 -9.54 -40.16
N LEU A 451 8.34 -10.35 -39.25
CA LEU A 451 7.95 -11.75 -39.51
C LEU A 451 6.61 -12.02 -38.81
N GLU A 452 5.70 -12.73 -39.49
CA GLU A 452 4.33 -13.02 -39.04
C GLU A 452 4.18 -14.53 -38.73
N GLY A 453 3.33 -14.86 -37.74
CA GLY A 453 2.67 -16.16 -37.61
C GLY A 453 3.31 -17.17 -36.64
N PHE A 454 2.58 -17.52 -35.56
CA PHE A 454 1.71 -18.71 -35.53
C PHE A 454 0.73 -18.63 -34.35
N ALA A 455 -0.47 -19.19 -34.51
CA ALA A 455 -1.52 -19.25 -33.49
C ALA A 455 -1.91 -20.71 -33.18
N ALA A 456 -2.25 -21.00 -31.92
CA ALA A 456 -3.20 -22.04 -31.44
C ALA A 456 -2.95 -22.30 -29.92
N VAL A 457 -3.82 -21.86 -29.01
CA VAL A 457 -5.07 -22.51 -28.51
C VAL A 457 -4.86 -23.34 -27.23
N ALA A 458 -5.66 -23.04 -26.20
CA ALA A 458 -5.70 -23.70 -24.88
C ALA A 458 -6.41 -25.09 -24.91
N PRO A 459 -6.42 -25.89 -23.82
CA PRO A 459 -7.44 -25.67 -22.77
C PRO A 459 -7.06 -26.06 -21.31
N VAL A 460 -7.40 -25.18 -20.36
CA VAL A 460 -8.37 -25.37 -19.25
C VAL A 460 -8.43 -26.71 -18.44
N MET A 461 -8.40 -26.55 -17.10
CA MET A 461 -8.86 -27.45 -16.00
C MET A 461 -8.07 -28.73 -15.63
N THR A 462 -7.67 -28.81 -14.35
CA THR A 462 -8.35 -29.71 -13.37
C THR A 462 -8.02 -29.37 -11.91
N ASN A 463 -9.04 -29.44 -11.05
CA ASN A 463 -8.93 -29.28 -9.60
C ASN A 463 -8.10 -30.40 -8.95
N ALA A 464 -7.31 -30.06 -7.92
CA ALA A 464 -6.72 -31.01 -6.98
C ALA A 464 -7.13 -30.65 -5.54
N ALA A 465 -8.20 -31.28 -5.05
CA ALA A 465 -8.68 -31.09 -3.69
C ALA A 465 -7.98 -32.01 -2.69
N ASN A 466 -7.72 -31.47 -1.49
CA ASN A 466 -7.63 -32.17 -0.20
C ASN A 466 -6.88 -33.51 -0.14
N ALA A 467 -5.60 -33.46 0.20
CA ALA A 467 -4.90 -34.54 0.90
C ALA A 467 -4.33 -34.00 2.22
N GLU A 468 -4.57 -34.70 3.33
CA GLU A 468 -3.99 -34.33 4.63
C GLU A 468 -2.46 -34.43 4.58
N PRO A 469 -1.70 -33.37 4.93
CA PRO A 469 -0.26 -33.38 4.79
C PRO A 469 0.38 -34.26 5.86
N ARG A 470 1.05 -35.34 5.42
CA ARG A 470 2.09 -35.98 6.23
C ARG A 470 3.21 -34.95 6.44
N LEU A 471 3.78 -34.91 7.64
CA LEU A 471 5.03 -34.20 7.91
C LEU A 471 6.16 -34.81 7.08
N SER A 472 6.43 -34.24 5.91
CA SER A 472 7.56 -34.58 5.05
C SER A 472 8.84 -34.01 5.65
N SER A 473 9.88 -34.84 5.73
CA SER A 473 11.19 -34.44 6.22
C SER A 473 11.89 -33.49 5.24
N PHE A 474 12.84 -32.70 5.75
CA PHE A 474 13.63 -31.77 4.94
C PHE A 474 14.24 -32.41 3.67
N PRO A 475 14.86 -33.61 3.71
CA PRO A 475 15.36 -34.26 2.49
C PRO A 475 14.28 -34.65 1.48
N GLU A 476 13.06 -34.99 1.93
CA GLU A 476 11.95 -35.34 1.05
C GLU A 476 11.40 -34.12 0.31
N GLN A 477 11.25 -32.98 1.00
CA GLN A 477 10.82 -31.72 0.39
C GLN A 477 11.88 -31.16 -0.60
N ILE A 478 13.18 -31.35 -0.33
CA ILE A 478 14.21 -30.99 -1.32
C ILE A 478 14.20 -31.95 -2.52
N ALA A 479 13.93 -33.24 -2.30
CA ALA A 479 13.78 -34.19 -3.41
C ALA A 479 12.60 -33.80 -4.31
N GLU A 480 11.47 -33.40 -3.72
CA GLU A 480 10.33 -32.82 -4.44
C GLU A 480 10.74 -31.60 -5.27
N ILE A 481 11.40 -30.59 -4.68
CA ILE A 481 11.90 -29.41 -5.41
C ILE A 481 12.82 -29.81 -6.58
N ALA A 482 13.72 -30.78 -6.35
CA ALA A 482 14.65 -31.24 -7.38
C ALA A 482 13.95 -32.02 -8.52
N GLU A 483 12.88 -32.74 -8.24
CA GLU A 483 12.10 -33.49 -9.22
C GLU A 483 11.13 -32.60 -10.00
N ASN A 484 10.49 -31.66 -9.31
CA ASN A 484 9.30 -30.96 -9.83
C ASN A 484 9.53 -29.52 -10.28
N LEU A 485 10.66 -28.90 -9.93
CA LEU A 485 11.02 -27.54 -10.38
C LEU A 485 11.93 -27.57 -11.62
N GLU A 486 11.48 -26.89 -12.67
CA GLU A 486 12.22 -26.68 -13.91
C GLU A 486 12.37 -25.18 -14.23
N ILE A 487 13.58 -24.78 -14.60
CA ILE A 487 13.88 -23.45 -15.12
C ILE A 487 14.01 -23.59 -16.63
N HIS A 488 13.21 -22.86 -17.41
CA HIS A 488 13.24 -22.90 -18.87
C HIS A 488 14.04 -21.72 -19.44
N SER A 489 13.89 -20.55 -18.82
CA SER A 489 14.62 -19.34 -19.17
C SER A 489 14.86 -18.46 -17.93
N THR A 490 15.59 -17.35 -18.10
CA THR A 490 15.69 -16.28 -17.09
C THR A 490 14.37 -15.56 -16.80
N SER A 491 13.28 -15.91 -17.48
CA SER A 491 11.95 -15.31 -17.36
C SER A 491 10.80 -16.31 -17.16
N HIS A 492 11.10 -17.62 -17.07
CA HIS A 492 10.09 -18.68 -16.99
C HIS A 492 10.57 -19.87 -16.14
N ILE A 493 9.85 -20.13 -15.05
CA ILE A 493 10.06 -21.25 -14.11
C ILE A 493 8.72 -21.98 -13.97
N THR A 494 8.73 -23.32 -14.00
CA THR A 494 7.54 -24.16 -13.81
C THR A 494 7.69 -25.08 -12.61
N HIS A 495 6.58 -25.37 -11.94
CA HIS A 495 6.49 -26.41 -10.93
C HIS A 495 5.28 -27.32 -11.21
N CYS A 496 5.40 -28.64 -11.07
CA CYS A 496 4.30 -29.54 -11.44
C CYS A 496 3.08 -29.49 -10.50
N HIS A 497 3.24 -28.92 -9.30
CA HIS A 497 2.19 -28.80 -8.28
C HIS A 497 1.85 -27.34 -7.92
N HIS A 498 2.55 -26.36 -8.50
CA HIS A 498 2.36 -24.94 -8.19
C HIS A 498 2.41 -24.08 -9.46
N PRO A 499 1.62 -22.99 -9.57
CA PRO A 499 1.59 -22.08 -10.69
C PRO A 499 2.99 -21.60 -11.14
N PRO A 500 3.23 -21.50 -12.46
CA PRO A 500 4.52 -21.07 -12.99
C PRO A 500 4.81 -19.61 -12.64
N LEU A 501 6.09 -19.26 -12.66
CA LEU A 501 6.56 -17.88 -12.58
C LEU A 501 7.02 -17.45 -13.98
N GLN A 502 6.26 -16.56 -14.60
CA GLN A 502 6.50 -16.03 -15.94
C GLN A 502 6.47 -14.50 -15.92
N LEU A 503 7.41 -13.85 -16.61
CA LEU A 503 7.29 -12.40 -16.87
C LEU A 503 6.17 -12.15 -17.91
N PRO A 504 5.34 -11.11 -17.73
CA PRO A 504 4.35 -10.70 -18.73
C PRO A 504 4.95 -10.55 -20.13
N ASP A 505 4.22 -11.01 -21.14
CA ASP A 505 4.74 -11.08 -22.52
C ASP A 505 5.18 -9.71 -23.07
N ALA A 506 4.51 -8.63 -22.65
CA ALA A 506 4.88 -7.24 -22.94
C ALA A 506 6.31 -6.87 -22.47
N LEU A 507 6.75 -7.44 -21.35
CA LEU A 507 8.07 -7.18 -20.75
C LEU A 507 9.17 -8.10 -21.30
N ILE A 508 8.85 -9.26 -21.87
CA ILE A 508 9.86 -10.22 -22.37
C ILE A 508 10.83 -9.57 -23.37
N THR A 509 10.34 -8.74 -24.30
CA THR A 509 11.18 -8.08 -25.31
C THR A 509 12.16 -7.07 -24.70
N HIS A 510 11.74 -6.33 -23.66
CA HIS A 510 12.61 -5.40 -22.94
C HIS A 510 13.59 -6.16 -22.03
N TYR A 511 13.12 -7.19 -21.34
CA TYR A 511 13.93 -8.06 -20.50
C TYR A 511 15.06 -8.76 -21.27
N GLN A 512 14.81 -9.17 -22.52
CA GLN A 512 15.82 -9.75 -23.41
C GLN A 512 16.95 -8.77 -23.79
N GLN A 513 16.74 -7.46 -23.71
CA GLN A 513 17.76 -6.44 -23.97
C GLN A 513 18.71 -6.23 -22.78
N LEU A 514 18.38 -6.79 -21.61
CA LEU A 514 19.21 -6.72 -20.42
C LEU A 514 20.51 -7.50 -20.56
N SER A 515 21.53 -7.10 -19.79
CA SER A 515 22.74 -7.93 -19.68
C SER A 515 22.41 -9.29 -19.03
N PRO A 516 23.09 -10.38 -19.43
CA PRO A 516 22.87 -11.69 -18.82
C PRO A 516 23.11 -11.71 -17.29
N ALA A 517 23.93 -10.81 -16.76
CA ALA A 517 24.14 -10.67 -15.32
C ALA A 517 22.86 -10.20 -14.60
N LEU A 518 22.17 -9.20 -15.16
CA LEU A 518 20.94 -8.63 -14.60
C LEU A 518 19.76 -9.60 -14.70
N GLN A 519 19.65 -10.32 -15.82
CA GLN A 519 18.66 -11.40 -15.97
C GLN A 519 18.88 -12.53 -14.95
N ASN A 520 20.12 -12.95 -14.72
CA ASN A 520 20.44 -13.95 -13.70
C ASN A 520 20.16 -13.44 -12.28
N GLN A 521 20.44 -12.16 -11.98
CA GLN A 521 20.14 -11.55 -10.69
C GLN A 521 18.63 -11.51 -10.42
N HIS A 522 17.83 -11.14 -11.42
CA HIS A 522 16.37 -11.16 -11.33
C HIS A 522 15.84 -12.59 -11.13
N LEU A 523 16.29 -13.55 -11.95
CA LEU A 523 15.95 -14.98 -11.81
C LEU A 523 16.26 -15.51 -10.40
N SER A 524 17.42 -15.16 -9.84
CA SER A 524 17.82 -15.54 -8.47
C SER A 524 16.87 -15.02 -7.41
N CYS A 525 16.48 -13.74 -7.50
CA CYS A 525 15.52 -13.14 -6.55
C CYS A 525 14.13 -13.77 -6.66
N GLN A 526 13.63 -13.96 -7.88
CA GLN A 526 12.32 -14.58 -8.12
C GLN A 526 12.29 -16.02 -7.61
N LEU A 527 13.29 -16.84 -7.94
CA LEU A 527 13.35 -18.23 -7.50
C LEU A 527 13.49 -18.36 -5.98
N ARG A 528 14.29 -17.51 -5.31
CA ARG A 528 14.34 -17.48 -3.83
C ARG A 528 12.96 -17.22 -3.24
N ASN A 529 12.31 -16.14 -3.67
CA ASN A 529 11.01 -15.72 -3.12
C ASN A 529 9.92 -16.77 -3.41
N TYR A 530 9.94 -17.39 -4.59
CA TYR A 530 9.04 -18.47 -4.98
C TYR A 530 9.19 -19.72 -4.08
N LEU A 531 10.44 -20.12 -3.78
CA LEU A 531 10.72 -21.23 -2.86
C LEU A 531 10.29 -20.91 -1.42
N ASP A 532 10.53 -19.68 -0.97
CA ASP A 532 10.16 -19.21 0.38
C ASP A 532 8.64 -19.27 0.59
N ARG A 533 7.89 -18.69 -0.36
CA ARG A 533 6.43 -18.69 -0.40
C ARG A 533 5.83 -20.10 -0.24
N ILE A 534 6.26 -21.03 -1.09
CA ILE A 534 5.68 -22.38 -1.17
C ILE A 534 6.11 -23.28 0.00
N TYR A 535 7.40 -23.31 0.32
CA TYR A 535 7.96 -24.31 1.24
C TYR A 535 8.14 -23.82 2.68
N CYS A 536 8.28 -22.51 2.88
CA CYS A 536 8.46 -21.93 4.21
C CYS A 536 7.16 -21.36 4.75
N SER A 537 6.58 -20.35 4.08
CA SER A 537 5.30 -19.73 4.47
C SER A 537 4.13 -20.69 4.23
N GLY A 538 4.19 -21.49 3.16
CA GLY A 538 3.14 -22.45 2.81
C GLY A 538 1.95 -21.81 2.09
N GLU A 539 2.17 -20.70 1.40
CA GLU A 539 1.13 -20.01 0.64
C GLU A 539 0.72 -20.86 -0.57
N SER A 540 -0.56 -21.21 -0.66
CA SER A 540 -1.12 -21.78 -1.87
C SER A 540 -1.26 -20.68 -2.92
N CYS A 541 -0.40 -20.68 -3.93
CA CYS A 541 -0.48 -19.76 -5.07
C CYS A 541 -1.90 -19.77 -5.66
N GLY A 542 -2.58 -18.65 -5.53
CA GLY A 542 -4.00 -18.43 -5.78
C GLY A 542 -4.44 -17.13 -5.11
N GLU A 543 -3.83 -16.81 -3.96
CA GLU A 543 -3.95 -15.53 -3.27
C GLU A 543 -2.54 -15.00 -2.97
N SER A 544 -2.32 -13.69 -3.19
CA SER A 544 -1.07 -12.93 -2.96
C SER A 544 0.20 -13.33 -3.76
N CYS A 545 0.40 -12.62 -4.87
CA CYS A 545 1.63 -11.87 -5.14
C CYS A 545 1.19 -10.51 -5.69
N GLY A 546 1.89 -9.43 -5.35
CA GLY A 546 1.38 -8.06 -5.50
C GLY A 546 0.93 -7.67 -6.91
N GLU A 547 -0.39 -7.64 -7.09
CA GLU A 547 -1.11 -6.87 -8.09
C GLU A 547 -2.20 -6.08 -7.36
N SER A 548 -2.56 -4.91 -7.89
CA SER A 548 -3.71 -4.15 -7.43
C SER A 548 -4.98 -4.99 -7.51
N CYS A 549 -5.82 -4.92 -6.48
CA CYS A 549 -7.29 -4.96 -6.54
C CYS A 549 -8.03 -6.02 -7.39
N ASN A 550 -7.39 -7.08 -7.90
CA ASN A 550 -8.04 -8.02 -8.80
C ASN A 550 -8.91 -9.05 -8.08
N GLU A 551 -10.08 -9.33 -8.69
CA GLU A 551 -11.18 -10.07 -8.05
C GLU A 551 -10.81 -11.54 -7.78
N PRO A 552 -11.18 -12.11 -6.62
CA PRO A 552 -10.96 -13.53 -6.35
C PRO A 552 -11.80 -14.39 -7.31
N GLU A 553 -11.16 -15.34 -8.00
CA GLU A 553 -11.83 -16.22 -8.96
C GLU A 553 -13.08 -16.90 -8.33
N ALA A 554 -14.19 -16.88 -9.07
CA ALA A 554 -15.47 -17.44 -8.65
C ALA A 554 -15.44 -18.98 -8.53
N GLY A 555 -14.80 -19.50 -7.49
CA GLY A 555 -14.39 -20.90 -7.40
C GLY A 555 -14.64 -21.62 -6.07
N ASN A 556 -14.61 -20.93 -4.91
CA ASN A 556 -14.91 -21.59 -3.64
C ASN A 556 -15.30 -20.63 -2.48
N PRO A 557 -16.55 -20.16 -2.41
CA PRO A 557 -17.02 -19.45 -1.24
C PRO A 557 -17.22 -20.45 -0.08
N LEU A 558 -16.19 -20.57 0.77
CA LEU A 558 -16.47 -20.47 2.20
C LEU A 558 -17.28 -19.18 2.34
N ALA A 559 -18.55 -19.28 2.73
CA ALA A 559 -19.43 -18.14 2.82
C ALA A 559 -18.88 -17.17 3.87
N LEU A 560 -18.07 -16.21 3.40
CA LEU A 560 -17.66 -15.05 4.17
C LEU A 560 -18.95 -14.31 4.49
N ASN A 561 -19.34 -14.34 5.77
CA ASN A 561 -20.39 -13.47 6.27
C ASN A 561 -19.84 -12.03 6.26
N LEU A 562 -19.83 -11.44 5.07
CA LEU A 562 -19.29 -10.11 4.80
C LEU A 562 -20.01 -9.09 5.68
N GLN A 563 -19.26 -8.47 6.57
CA GLN A 563 -19.74 -7.54 7.59
C GLN A 563 -18.72 -6.41 7.77
N ASN A 564 -19.21 -5.21 8.09
CA ASN A 564 -18.36 -4.07 8.42
C ASN A 564 -17.72 -4.19 9.83
N ASP A 565 -16.73 -5.06 9.96
CA ASP A 565 -16.03 -5.37 11.22
C ASP A 565 -14.51 -5.04 11.21
N SER A 566 -14.04 -4.48 10.10
CA SER A 566 -12.62 -4.33 9.78
C SER A 566 -12.25 -2.87 9.50
N TYR A 567 -11.07 -2.45 9.96
CA TYR A 567 -10.53 -1.10 9.81
C TYR A 567 -9.04 -1.18 9.44
N ARG A 568 -8.57 -0.36 8.48
CA ARG A 568 -7.19 -0.43 7.95
C ARG A 568 -6.78 -1.83 7.43
N GLY A 569 -7.73 -2.61 6.92
CA GLY A 569 -7.50 -4.01 6.53
C GLY A 569 -7.34 -5.00 7.69
N VAL A 570 -7.73 -4.61 8.91
CA VAL A 570 -7.59 -5.41 10.14
C VAL A 570 -8.95 -5.69 10.76
N GLN A 571 -9.26 -6.96 11.02
CA GLN A 571 -10.47 -7.32 11.78
C GLN A 571 -10.34 -6.85 13.24
N LEU A 572 -11.18 -5.88 13.64
CA LEU A 572 -11.02 -5.17 14.91
C LEU A 572 -11.14 -6.08 16.13
N ASP A 573 -12.11 -6.98 16.14
CA ASP A 573 -12.36 -7.86 17.29
C ASP A 573 -11.22 -8.84 17.53
N PHE A 574 -10.55 -9.32 16.46
CA PHE A 574 -9.40 -10.22 16.58
C PHE A 574 -8.11 -9.48 16.96
N TYR A 575 -7.84 -8.31 16.37
CA TYR A 575 -6.72 -7.46 16.81
C TYR A 575 -6.88 -7.02 18.27
N SER A 576 -8.11 -6.69 18.70
CA SER A 576 -8.42 -6.37 20.10
C SER A 576 -8.14 -7.54 21.03
N GLN A 577 -8.47 -8.78 20.63
CA GLN A 577 -8.10 -9.99 21.39
C GLN A 577 -6.58 -10.17 21.50
N LEU A 578 -5.81 -9.96 20.42
CA LEU A 578 -4.34 -9.98 20.47
C LEU A 578 -3.81 -8.91 21.42
N HIS A 579 -4.31 -7.67 21.32
CA HIS A 579 -3.88 -6.57 22.17
C HIS A 579 -4.22 -6.79 23.65
N GLN A 580 -5.38 -7.37 23.96
CA GLN A 580 -5.80 -7.73 25.31
C GLN A 580 -5.05 -8.96 25.87
N ALA A 581 -4.60 -9.88 25.01
CA ALA A 581 -3.79 -11.02 25.43
C ALA A 581 -2.35 -10.62 25.78
N ASN A 582 -1.76 -9.64 25.09
CA ASN A 582 -0.42 -9.14 25.40
C ASN A 582 -0.36 -8.51 26.81
N SER A 583 0.29 -9.24 27.72
CA SER A 583 0.44 -8.88 29.14
C SER A 583 1.68 -8.00 29.42
N GLY A 584 2.30 -7.44 28.38
CA GLY A 584 3.40 -6.47 28.51
C GLY A 584 2.93 -5.09 29.00
N SER A 585 3.89 -4.31 29.52
CA SER A 585 3.69 -2.96 30.07
C SER A 585 4.49 -1.88 29.32
N GLY A 586 4.98 -2.20 28.13
CA GLY A 586 6.01 -1.41 27.44
C GLY A 586 7.41 -1.76 27.91
N TYR A 587 8.41 -1.27 27.18
CA TYR A 587 9.82 -1.58 27.42
C TYR A 587 10.70 -0.33 27.33
N PRO A 588 11.84 -0.31 28.04
CA PRO A 588 12.80 0.78 27.95
C PRO A 588 13.57 0.72 26.63
N ASP A 589 13.52 1.81 25.86
CA ASP A 589 14.25 2.01 24.61
C ASP A 589 15.45 2.96 24.83
N LEU A 590 16.68 2.43 24.83
CA LEU A 590 17.92 3.18 25.07
C LEU A 590 18.46 3.89 23.81
N ASP A 591 19.41 4.79 24.09
CA ASP A 591 20.30 5.46 23.13
C ASP A 591 19.60 6.52 22.24
N TRP A 592 18.57 7.16 22.79
CA TRP A 592 17.95 8.37 22.22
C TRP A 592 18.75 9.61 22.60
N GLN A 593 19.02 10.49 21.63
CA GLN A 593 19.66 11.79 21.85
C GLN A 593 18.62 12.90 22.00
N ILE A 594 18.75 13.76 23.01
CA ILE A 594 17.95 14.99 23.09
C ILE A 594 18.45 16.01 22.06
N LEU A 595 17.54 16.57 21.26
CA LEU A 595 17.79 17.69 20.33
C LEU A 595 17.36 19.03 20.93
N THR A 596 16.17 19.09 21.55
CA THR A 596 15.63 20.28 22.20
C THR A 596 14.92 19.92 23.51
N GLU A 597 14.93 20.82 24.48
CA GLU A 597 14.24 20.67 25.76
C GLU A 597 13.21 21.79 25.95
N THR A 598 12.02 21.45 26.45
CA THR A 598 10.96 22.39 26.86
C THR A 598 10.63 22.13 28.35
N GLN A 599 9.51 22.67 28.87
CA GLN A 599 9.06 22.34 30.23
C GLN A 599 8.22 21.05 30.33
N ALA A 600 7.64 20.58 29.21
CA ALA A 600 6.76 19.40 29.20
C ALA A 600 7.42 18.17 28.54
N GLY A 601 8.37 18.38 27.64
CA GLY A 601 9.03 17.34 26.86
C GLY A 601 10.16 17.89 26.00
N GLY A 602 10.56 17.15 24.97
CA GLY A 602 11.59 17.58 24.04
C GLY A 602 11.57 16.81 22.73
N LEU A 603 12.27 17.34 21.72
CA LEU A 603 12.57 16.57 20.51
C LEU A 603 13.73 15.62 20.80
N VAL A 604 13.55 14.36 20.47
CA VAL A 604 14.49 13.27 20.75
C VAL A 604 14.72 12.47 19.47
N GLN A 605 15.96 12.05 19.20
CA GLN A 605 16.33 11.42 17.94
C GLN A 605 17.13 10.13 18.14
N LYS A 606 16.82 9.12 17.33
CA LYS A 606 17.56 7.86 17.24
C LYS A 606 17.64 7.42 15.78
N GLN A 607 18.86 7.18 15.30
CA GLN A 607 19.13 6.76 13.90
C GLN A 607 18.49 7.65 12.82
N GLY A 608 18.30 8.95 13.10
CA GLY A 608 17.68 9.91 12.17
C GLY A 608 16.15 9.94 12.20
N LEU A 609 15.49 9.09 13.00
CA LEU A 609 14.08 9.24 13.34
C LEU A 609 13.96 10.15 14.56
N THR A 610 13.15 11.21 14.44
CA THR A 610 12.93 12.24 15.47
C THR A 610 11.50 12.12 15.99
N LEU A 611 11.36 12.16 17.32
CA LEU A 611 10.09 12.12 18.03
C LEU A 611 9.93 13.34 18.94
N LEU A 612 8.68 13.69 19.26
CA LEU A 612 8.29 14.51 20.39
C LEU A 612 8.02 13.59 21.60
N ALA A 613 8.85 13.68 22.64
CA ALA A 613 8.71 12.86 23.84
C ALA A 613 8.44 13.72 25.09
N SER A 614 7.43 13.33 25.87
CA SER A 614 7.16 13.88 27.20
C SER A 614 8.16 13.34 28.24
N PHE A 615 8.59 14.17 29.19
CA PHE A 615 9.64 13.81 30.15
C PHE A 615 9.22 12.74 31.17
N ASP A 616 7.93 12.48 31.36
CA ASP A 616 7.43 11.38 32.20
C ASP A 616 7.80 9.99 31.64
N ARG A 617 8.07 9.89 30.34
CA ARG A 617 8.56 8.68 29.65
C ARG A 617 10.09 8.62 29.53
N VAL A 618 10.79 9.62 30.05
CA VAL A 618 12.24 9.77 29.90
C VAL A 618 12.96 9.37 31.19
N THR A 619 13.87 8.40 31.10
CA THR A 619 14.83 8.12 32.19
C THR A 619 16.23 8.55 31.77
N GLN A 620 16.86 9.44 32.54
CA GLN A 620 18.24 9.89 32.30
C GLN A 620 19.25 8.80 32.68
N SER A 621 20.31 8.64 31.86
CA SER A 621 21.43 7.77 32.18
C SER A 621 22.26 8.33 33.34
N GLN A 622 22.67 7.48 34.28
CA GLN A 622 23.45 7.89 35.47
C GLN A 622 24.93 8.20 35.17
N GLN A 623 25.37 8.15 33.91
CA GLN A 623 26.75 8.46 33.51
C GLN A 623 26.87 9.88 32.93
N ALA A 624 27.45 10.77 33.71
CA ALA A 624 27.39 12.23 33.57
C ALA A 624 28.25 12.84 32.42
N ALA A 625 28.19 12.29 31.20
CA ALA A 625 28.97 12.79 30.06
C ALA A 625 28.34 12.62 28.66
N ALA A 626 27.16 11.99 28.52
CA ALA A 626 26.49 11.82 27.22
C ALA A 626 25.00 12.24 27.30
N PRO A 627 24.46 12.95 26.29
CA PRO A 627 23.06 13.43 26.28
C PRO A 627 22.08 12.32 25.83
N LEU A 628 22.33 11.08 26.28
CA LEU A 628 21.55 9.91 25.91
C LEU A 628 20.56 9.54 27.01
N ILE A 629 19.33 9.25 26.59
CA ILE A 629 18.20 8.91 27.45
C ILE A 629 17.58 7.56 27.08
N THR A 630 16.80 7.03 28.03
CA THR A 630 15.86 5.94 27.84
C THR A 630 14.47 6.51 27.57
N LEU A 631 13.79 6.08 26.50
CA LEU A 631 12.36 6.31 26.29
C LEU A 631 11.56 5.06 26.63
N GLN A 632 10.46 5.19 27.38
CA GLN A 632 9.52 4.08 27.54
C GLN A 632 8.62 3.95 26.30
N LEU A 633 8.79 2.88 25.52
CA LEU A 633 7.98 2.59 24.34
C LEU A 633 6.81 1.62 24.66
N PRO A 634 5.73 1.61 23.83
CA PRO A 634 4.55 0.75 24.02
C PRO A 634 4.86 -0.75 24.05
N LYS A 635 3.92 -1.55 24.60
CA LYS A 635 4.05 -3.02 24.73
C LYS A 635 4.02 -3.79 23.40
N ASN A 636 3.71 -3.11 22.29
CA ASN A 636 3.57 -3.70 20.97
C ASN A 636 4.05 -2.75 19.87
N ARG A 637 4.25 -3.33 18.68
CA ARG A 637 4.48 -2.65 17.40
C ARG A 637 3.73 -3.36 16.28
N ILE A 638 3.72 -2.78 15.08
CA ILE A 638 3.26 -3.43 13.85
C ILE A 638 4.43 -3.62 12.87
N HIS A 639 4.49 -4.79 12.23
CA HIS A 639 5.55 -5.15 11.30
C HIS A 639 5.02 -6.17 10.29
N ASP A 640 5.00 -5.85 8.99
CA ASP A 640 4.70 -6.76 7.88
C ASP A 640 3.48 -7.68 8.14
N ARG A 641 2.34 -7.08 8.49
CA ARG A 641 1.05 -7.72 8.90
C ARG A 641 1.07 -8.54 10.21
N TYR A 642 2.16 -8.51 10.96
CA TYR A 642 2.21 -9.03 12.34
C TYR A 642 1.92 -7.95 13.38
N TYR A 643 1.09 -8.31 14.35
CA TYR A 643 1.11 -7.73 15.69
C TYR A 643 2.36 -8.23 16.41
N VAL A 644 3.21 -7.31 16.86
CA VAL A 644 4.50 -7.64 17.49
C VAL A 644 4.46 -7.24 18.96
N ALA A 645 4.34 -8.21 19.86
CA ALA A 645 4.56 -7.99 21.29
C ALA A 645 6.06 -7.96 21.60
N VAL A 646 6.50 -6.95 22.37
CA VAL A 646 7.89 -6.81 22.83
C VAL A 646 7.94 -7.04 24.32
N GLY A 647 8.89 -7.86 24.78
CA GLY A 647 9.08 -8.12 26.21
C GLY A 647 9.46 -6.88 27.00
N ASN A 648 9.03 -6.79 28.25
CA ASN A 648 9.26 -5.65 29.15
C ASN A 648 10.76 -5.38 29.39
N ALA A 649 11.62 -6.40 29.20
CA ALA A 649 13.07 -6.29 29.27
C ALA A 649 13.72 -5.72 27.99
N GLY A 650 12.94 -5.44 26.94
CA GLY A 650 13.39 -4.93 25.64
C GLY A 650 13.30 -5.94 24.49
N GLY A 651 13.46 -5.42 23.27
CA GLY A 651 13.59 -6.22 22.05
C GLY A 651 15.04 -6.64 21.76
N LEU A 652 15.22 -7.61 20.87
CA LEU A 652 16.46 -8.39 20.71
C LEU A 652 17.59 -7.72 19.90
N GLY A 653 17.55 -6.42 19.69
CA GLY A 653 18.63 -5.71 18.98
C GLY A 653 18.27 -4.41 18.26
N GLU A 654 17.10 -3.81 18.52
CA GLU A 654 16.92 -2.38 18.26
C GLU A 654 17.14 -1.52 19.52
N VAL A 655 17.48 -2.18 20.62
CA VAL A 655 17.63 -1.55 21.93
C VAL A 655 18.79 -2.17 22.69
N LEU A 656 19.44 -1.33 23.51
CA LEU A 656 20.48 -1.67 24.46
C LEU A 656 21.83 -1.95 23.79
N ASN A 657 22.92 -1.55 24.46
CA ASN A 657 24.31 -1.79 24.04
C ASN A 657 24.77 -3.26 24.20
N LEU A 658 23.86 -4.19 23.95
CA LEU A 658 24.14 -5.57 23.60
C LEU A 658 23.55 -5.80 22.20
N LYS A 659 24.37 -5.56 21.17
CA LYS A 659 24.14 -6.17 19.86
C LYS A 659 24.29 -7.68 20.01
N LEU A 660 23.23 -8.35 20.48
CA LEU A 660 22.97 -9.75 20.13
C LEU A 660 23.10 -9.79 18.62
N LYS A 661 24.13 -10.48 18.12
CA LYS A 661 24.30 -10.65 16.68
C LYS A 661 23.08 -11.42 16.20
N ALA A 662 22.70 -11.26 14.94
CA ALA A 662 21.62 -12.08 14.38
C ALA A 662 21.89 -13.59 14.63
N ALA A 663 23.16 -14.01 14.50
CA ALA A 663 23.69 -15.32 14.88
C ALA A 663 23.34 -15.82 16.30
N ASP A 664 23.19 -14.92 17.27
CA ASP A 664 22.97 -15.23 18.69
C ASP A 664 21.46 -15.30 19.04
N ARG A 665 20.56 -15.15 18.06
CA ARG A 665 19.11 -15.23 18.24
C ARG A 665 18.56 -16.61 17.84
N LEU A 666 17.61 -17.09 18.64
CA LEU A 666 16.74 -18.21 18.28
C LEU A 666 15.39 -17.71 17.79
N GLN A 667 14.82 -18.45 16.85
CA GLN A 667 13.46 -18.33 16.36
C GLN A 667 12.70 -19.62 16.65
N ILE A 668 11.52 -19.50 17.25
CA ILE A 668 10.52 -20.56 17.38
C ILE A 668 9.34 -20.19 16.49
N CYS A 669 9.00 -21.05 15.54
CA CYS A 669 7.80 -20.91 14.73
C CYS A 669 6.66 -21.73 15.37
N LEU A 670 5.50 -21.09 15.54
CA LEU A 670 4.29 -21.69 16.07
C LEU A 670 3.21 -21.64 14.98
N ASN A 671 2.78 -22.80 14.52
CA ASN A 671 1.66 -22.93 13.59
C ASN A 671 0.39 -23.20 14.40
N LEU A 672 -0.39 -22.14 14.62
CA LEU A 672 -1.51 -22.10 15.57
C LEU A 672 -2.84 -21.86 14.86
N THR A 673 -3.94 -22.11 15.58
CA THR A 673 -5.25 -21.53 15.25
C THR A 673 -5.34 -20.08 15.74
N THR A 674 -6.37 -19.36 15.29
CA THR A 674 -6.76 -18.06 15.84
C THR A 674 -7.10 -18.11 17.33
N VAL A 675 -7.51 -19.26 17.87
CA VAL A 675 -7.70 -19.44 19.33
C VAL A 675 -6.37 -19.69 20.04
N GLY A 676 -5.53 -20.55 19.46
CA GLY A 676 -4.22 -20.92 19.98
C GLY A 676 -3.27 -19.74 20.14
N VAL A 677 -3.25 -18.81 19.18
CA VAL A 677 -2.38 -17.63 19.21
C VAL A 677 -2.73 -16.66 20.34
N ILE A 678 -4.01 -16.44 20.64
CA ILE A 678 -4.46 -15.59 21.76
C ILE A 678 -4.00 -16.20 23.09
N ALA A 679 -4.14 -17.52 23.24
CA ALA A 679 -3.73 -18.24 24.43
C ALA A 679 -2.20 -18.26 24.60
N ALA A 680 -1.46 -18.57 23.52
CA ALA A 680 0.00 -18.59 23.50
C ALA A 680 0.58 -17.20 23.78
N LEU A 681 0.08 -16.14 23.11
CA LEU A 681 0.51 -14.76 23.33
C LEU A 681 0.35 -14.35 24.79
N ARG A 682 -0.78 -14.67 25.44
CA ARG A 682 -0.99 -14.39 26.86
C ARG A 682 0.01 -15.12 27.74
N CYS A 683 0.13 -16.43 27.60
CA CYS A 683 0.98 -17.24 28.46
C CYS A 683 2.48 -16.89 28.28
N LEU A 684 2.94 -16.70 27.03
CA LEU A 684 4.31 -16.32 26.72
C LEU A 684 4.63 -14.91 27.23
N THR A 685 3.80 -13.91 26.93
CA THR A 685 4.07 -12.53 27.39
C THR A 685 4.03 -12.43 28.90
N GLU A 686 3.07 -13.05 29.59
CA GLU A 686 3.04 -13.08 31.05
C GLU A 686 4.30 -13.74 31.61
N ARG A 687 4.62 -14.96 31.17
CA ARG A 687 5.65 -15.77 31.81
C ARG A 687 7.08 -15.32 31.50
N LEU A 688 7.36 -14.91 30.25
CA LEU A 688 8.68 -14.41 29.88
C LEU A 688 8.96 -13.04 30.52
N ASN A 689 7.95 -12.18 30.67
CA ASN A 689 8.07 -10.93 31.43
C ASN A 689 8.32 -11.19 32.92
N GLN A 690 7.66 -12.17 33.54
CA GLN A 690 7.96 -12.59 34.93
C GLN A 690 9.41 -13.07 35.09
N LEU A 691 9.97 -13.71 34.07
CA LEU A 691 11.37 -14.17 34.03
C LEU A 691 12.37 -13.09 33.62
N GLN A 692 11.90 -11.89 33.24
CA GLN A 692 12.72 -10.77 32.74
C GLN A 692 13.56 -11.13 31.49
N ILE A 693 13.05 -12.04 30.66
CA ILE A 693 13.70 -12.45 29.41
C ILE A 693 13.36 -11.43 28.32
N PRO A 694 14.34 -10.86 27.58
CA PRO A 694 14.07 -10.10 26.36
C PRO A 694 13.52 -11.02 25.27
N PHE A 695 12.41 -10.64 24.64
CA PHE A 695 11.81 -11.43 23.56
C PHE A 695 11.05 -10.53 22.58
N ILE A 696 10.81 -11.07 21.39
CA ILE A 696 9.88 -10.52 20.40
C ILE A 696 8.91 -11.64 20.04
N PHE A 697 7.59 -11.41 20.17
CA PHE A 697 6.57 -12.35 19.74
C PHE A 697 5.72 -11.71 18.65
N LYS A 698 5.82 -12.23 17.43
CA LYS A 698 5.06 -11.82 16.25
C LYS A 698 3.85 -12.75 16.11
N ALA A 699 2.66 -12.22 15.87
CA ALA A 699 1.46 -12.97 15.52
C ALA A 699 0.74 -12.27 14.35
N ARG A 700 0.33 -13.01 13.33
CA ARG A 700 -0.45 -12.44 12.22
C ARG A 700 -1.75 -11.85 12.77
N PHE A 701 -2.06 -10.60 12.43
CA PHE A 701 -3.25 -9.92 12.98
C PHE A 701 -4.52 -10.12 12.15
N ASP A 702 -4.42 -10.81 11.02
CA ASP A 702 -5.53 -11.12 10.13
C ASP A 702 -5.94 -12.60 10.32
N PRO A 703 -7.19 -12.89 10.70
CA PRO A 703 -7.67 -14.26 10.88
C PRO A 703 -7.58 -15.13 9.61
N SER A 704 -7.68 -14.54 8.42
CA SER A 704 -7.65 -15.27 7.14
C SER A 704 -6.27 -15.88 6.87
N GLU A 705 -5.21 -15.18 7.27
CA GLU A 705 -3.82 -15.60 7.13
C GLU A 705 -3.41 -16.77 8.03
N TYR A 706 -4.30 -17.26 8.91
CA TYR A 706 -4.01 -18.43 9.72
C TYR A 706 -3.95 -19.72 8.89
N SER A 707 -4.16 -19.67 7.58
CA SER A 707 -3.85 -20.76 6.63
C SER A 707 -2.35 -21.04 6.50
N TYR A 708 -1.49 -20.03 6.67
CA TYR A 708 -0.03 -20.14 6.54
C TYR A 708 0.62 -20.97 7.66
N ARG A 709 1.88 -21.39 7.46
CA ARG A 709 2.67 -22.20 8.41
C ARG A 709 3.32 -21.39 9.53
N ASP A 710 3.44 -20.07 9.35
CA ASP A 710 4.20 -19.16 10.21
C ASP A 710 3.31 -18.16 10.98
N THR A 711 2.13 -18.64 11.41
CA THR A 711 1.09 -17.82 12.07
C THR A 711 1.58 -17.00 13.27
N ALA A 712 2.57 -17.52 14.00
CA ALA A 712 3.25 -16.81 15.07
C ALA A 712 4.73 -17.22 15.18
N VAL A 713 5.55 -16.28 15.62
CA VAL A 713 7.00 -16.42 15.77
C VAL A 713 7.46 -15.82 17.09
N LEU A 714 8.10 -16.62 17.94
CA LEU A 714 8.82 -16.15 19.13
C LEU A 714 10.32 -16.09 18.83
N GLU A 715 10.92 -14.92 18.95
CA GLU A 715 12.37 -14.72 18.96
C GLU A 715 12.87 -14.47 20.40
N PHE A 716 14.07 -14.96 20.74
CA PHE A 716 14.80 -14.65 21.98
C PHE A 716 16.31 -14.95 21.83
N ALA A 717 17.13 -14.66 22.83
CA ALA A 717 18.57 -14.95 22.80
C ALA A 717 18.87 -16.45 22.98
N GLN A 718 19.82 -17.01 22.23
CA GLN A 718 20.21 -18.42 22.30
C GLN A 718 20.58 -18.87 23.73
N SER A 719 21.21 -17.98 24.51
CA SER A 719 21.57 -18.19 25.92
C SER A 719 20.37 -18.53 26.82
N ASP A 720 19.19 -18.04 26.46
CA ASP A 720 18.01 -18.08 27.33
C ASP A 720 17.16 -19.33 27.07
N TYR A 721 17.53 -20.17 26.11
CA TYR A 721 16.79 -21.38 25.72
C TYR A 721 16.44 -22.28 26.91
N GLN A 722 17.36 -22.49 27.86
CA GLN A 722 17.09 -23.32 29.05
C GLN A 722 16.01 -22.72 29.98
N SER A 723 15.81 -21.40 29.94
CA SER A 723 14.78 -20.70 30.71
C SER A 723 13.45 -20.59 29.94
N VAL A 724 13.52 -20.51 28.60
CA VAL A 724 12.34 -20.43 27.72
C VAL A 724 11.72 -21.81 27.47
N GLN A 725 12.53 -22.88 27.37
CA GLN A 725 12.07 -24.24 27.08
C GLN A 725 10.91 -24.71 27.99
N PRO A 726 10.98 -24.63 29.34
CA PRO A 726 9.87 -25.08 30.19
C PRO A 726 8.58 -24.28 29.98
N VAL A 727 8.68 -23.02 29.55
CA VAL A 727 7.52 -22.17 29.22
C VAL A 727 6.88 -22.66 27.91
N LEU A 728 7.69 -22.95 26.88
CA LEU A 728 7.21 -23.51 25.62
C LEU A 728 6.58 -24.91 25.80
N GLU A 729 7.20 -25.76 26.62
CA GLU A 729 6.66 -27.08 26.98
C GLU A 729 5.28 -26.94 27.66
N GLN A 730 5.14 -26.03 28.63
CA GLN A 730 3.87 -25.75 29.30
C GLN A 730 2.80 -25.22 28.32
N VAL A 731 3.14 -24.26 27.45
CA VAL A 731 2.22 -23.70 26.44
C VAL A 731 1.75 -24.80 25.49
N TYR A 732 2.68 -25.61 24.97
CA TYR A 732 2.37 -26.71 24.07
C TYR A 732 1.48 -27.77 24.73
N GLN A 733 1.82 -28.21 25.95
CA GLN A 733 1.01 -29.19 26.69
C GLN A 733 -0.41 -28.69 27.00
N THR A 734 -0.58 -27.40 27.26
CA THR A 734 -1.88 -26.79 27.59
C THR A 734 -2.75 -26.58 26.34
N HIS A 735 -2.13 -26.30 25.19
CA HIS A 735 -2.83 -25.87 23.96
C HIS A 735 -2.56 -26.76 22.73
N CYS A 736 -2.10 -28.00 22.89
CA CYS A 736 -1.68 -28.88 21.79
C CYS A 736 -2.73 -29.13 20.70
N GLN A 737 -4.02 -28.99 21.02
CA GLN A 737 -5.13 -29.12 20.06
C GLN A 737 -5.24 -27.92 19.10
N GLU A 738 -4.67 -26.77 19.49
CA GLU A 738 -4.65 -25.54 18.70
C GLU A 738 -3.39 -25.42 17.82
N PHE A 739 -2.51 -26.43 17.80
CA PHE A 739 -1.35 -26.49 16.91
C PHE A 739 -1.68 -27.28 15.64
N ARG A 740 -1.34 -26.73 14.48
CA ARG A 740 -1.43 -27.42 13.18
C ARG A 740 -0.10 -28.07 12.86
N ALA A 741 -0.10 -29.31 12.36
CA ALA A 741 1.10 -30.15 12.41
C ALA A 741 2.31 -29.64 11.60
N SER A 742 2.13 -28.88 10.52
CA SER A 742 3.19 -28.46 9.60
C SER A 742 4.08 -27.33 10.15
N ILE A 743 5.33 -27.29 9.70
CA ILE A 743 6.33 -26.26 10.04
C ILE A 743 7.09 -25.80 8.77
N PRO A 744 7.79 -24.65 8.78
CA PRO A 744 8.63 -24.23 7.66
C PRO A 744 9.79 -25.19 7.35
N LEU A 745 10.12 -25.35 6.07
CA LEU A 745 11.07 -26.34 5.53
C LEU A 745 12.41 -26.45 6.28
N PHE A 746 13.05 -25.33 6.61
CA PHE A 746 14.42 -25.31 7.14
C PHE A 746 14.53 -25.42 8.67
N MET A 747 13.42 -25.62 9.40
CA MET A 747 13.40 -25.65 10.86
C MET A 747 13.54 -27.06 11.46
N LYS A 748 14.11 -27.13 12.66
CA LYS A 748 14.09 -28.35 13.50
C LYS A 748 12.69 -28.57 14.06
N PRO A 749 12.06 -29.74 13.85
CA PRO A 749 10.80 -30.08 14.50
C PRO A 749 11.02 -30.37 15.99
N LEU A 750 10.39 -29.58 16.87
CA LEU A 750 10.31 -29.87 18.31
C LEU A 750 9.06 -30.72 18.60
N ALA A 751 7.92 -30.26 18.09
CA ALA A 751 6.62 -30.93 18.16
C ALA A 751 5.81 -30.61 16.88
N PRO A 752 4.70 -31.32 16.60
CA PRO A 752 3.76 -30.92 15.55
C PRO A 752 3.39 -29.43 15.66
N GLY A 753 3.63 -28.65 14.60
CA GLY A 753 3.39 -27.20 14.58
C GLY A 753 4.39 -26.34 15.35
N LEU A 754 5.46 -26.91 15.89
CA LEU A 754 6.49 -26.20 16.66
C LEU A 754 7.89 -26.43 16.05
N GLY A 755 8.39 -25.44 15.34
CA GLY A 755 9.71 -25.43 14.69
C GLY A 755 10.72 -24.54 15.42
N LEU A 756 12.01 -24.87 15.34
CA LEU A 756 13.12 -24.07 15.88
C LEU A 756 14.20 -23.84 14.83
N ALA A 757 14.82 -22.65 14.85
CA ALA A 757 16.07 -22.38 14.15
C ALA A 757 16.88 -21.25 14.78
N GLU A 758 18.17 -21.20 14.46
CA GLU A 758 19.05 -20.05 14.71
C GLU A 758 18.89 -19.02 13.59
N GLN A 759 18.83 -17.74 13.91
CA GLN A 759 18.84 -16.70 12.87
C GLN A 759 20.22 -16.62 12.20
N PRO A 760 20.31 -16.41 10.88
CA PRO A 760 21.60 -16.31 10.20
C PRO A 760 22.51 -15.20 10.76
N ALA A 761 23.82 -15.43 10.71
CA ALA A 761 24.81 -14.41 11.03
C ALA A 761 24.87 -13.28 9.98
N ASP A 762 24.48 -13.57 8.74
CA ASP A 762 24.48 -12.64 7.62
C ASP A 762 23.24 -11.75 7.67
N SER A 763 23.46 -10.45 7.85
CA SER A 763 22.40 -9.42 7.92
C SER A 763 21.86 -8.96 6.55
N THR A 764 22.31 -9.55 5.43
CA THR A 764 21.74 -9.27 4.10
C THR A 764 20.36 -9.91 3.90
N TYR A 765 20.02 -10.94 4.67
CA TYR A 765 18.69 -11.58 4.67
C TYR A 765 17.95 -11.26 5.97
N SER A 766 16.66 -10.96 5.89
CA SER A 766 15.82 -10.66 7.05
C SER A 766 15.36 -11.90 7.82
N THR A 767 15.42 -13.09 7.21
CA THR A 767 14.98 -14.37 7.80
C THR A 767 15.92 -15.52 7.43
N LEU A 768 15.93 -16.57 8.26
CA LEU A 768 16.49 -17.88 7.91
C LEU A 768 15.99 -18.37 6.55
N SER A 769 14.68 -18.35 6.34
CA SER A 769 14.04 -18.94 5.17
C SER A 769 14.54 -18.33 3.87
N LEU A 770 14.61 -16.99 3.79
CA LEU A 770 15.18 -16.29 2.64
C LEU A 770 16.66 -16.63 2.40
N HIS A 771 17.48 -16.70 3.46
CA HIS A 771 18.88 -17.09 3.33
C HIS A 771 19.03 -18.53 2.81
N ARG A 772 18.26 -19.48 3.35
CA ARG A 772 18.38 -20.90 2.94
C ARG A 772 17.77 -21.13 1.55
N CYS A 773 16.66 -20.47 1.21
CA CYS A 773 16.11 -20.43 -0.15
C CYS A 773 17.08 -19.82 -1.16
N GLN A 774 17.89 -18.81 -0.81
CA GLN A 774 18.90 -18.26 -1.72
C GLN A 774 19.91 -19.34 -2.14
N LEU A 775 20.43 -20.13 -1.19
CA LEU A 775 21.40 -21.19 -1.48
C LEU A 775 20.79 -22.28 -2.38
N VAL A 776 19.52 -22.63 -2.18
CA VAL A 776 18.80 -23.57 -3.03
C VAL A 776 18.58 -22.97 -4.43
N ALA A 777 18.17 -21.70 -4.52
CA ALA A 777 17.95 -21.00 -5.79
C ALA A 777 19.23 -20.90 -6.63
N GLU A 778 20.35 -20.51 -6.03
CA GLU A 778 21.66 -20.45 -6.70
C GLU A 778 22.13 -21.82 -7.19
N ALA A 779 21.97 -22.86 -6.36
CA ALA A 779 22.28 -24.23 -6.75
C ALA A 779 21.42 -24.73 -7.92
N LEU A 780 20.13 -24.43 -7.93
CA LEU A 780 19.22 -24.79 -9.04
C LEU A 780 19.53 -24.02 -10.32
N ILE A 781 19.87 -22.73 -10.23
CA ILE A 781 20.32 -21.92 -11.37
C ILE A 781 21.64 -22.44 -11.92
N HIS A 782 22.59 -22.84 -11.06
CA HIS A 782 23.82 -23.50 -11.49
C HIS A 782 23.53 -24.83 -12.22
N CYS A 783 22.63 -25.67 -11.68
CA CYS A 783 22.19 -26.89 -12.35
C CYS A 783 21.61 -26.61 -13.74
N TRP A 784 20.72 -25.62 -13.87
CA TRP A 784 20.16 -25.20 -15.16
C TRP A 784 21.24 -24.76 -16.16
N GLN A 785 22.15 -23.88 -15.73
CA GLN A 785 23.26 -23.39 -16.56
C GLN A 785 24.23 -24.51 -17.00
N GLN A 786 24.39 -25.55 -16.19
CA GLN A 786 25.22 -26.74 -16.49
C GLN A 786 24.41 -27.90 -17.11
N GLN A 787 23.13 -27.70 -17.45
CA GLN A 787 22.23 -28.73 -18.01
C GLN A 787 22.08 -30.00 -17.13
N ILE A 788 22.20 -29.84 -15.80
CA ILE A 788 22.02 -30.90 -14.81
C ILE A 788 20.52 -31.08 -14.52
N THR A 789 19.91 -32.08 -15.16
CA THR A 789 18.47 -32.37 -15.04
C THR A 789 18.13 -33.42 -14.00
N ALA A 790 18.99 -34.41 -13.76
CA ALA A 790 18.71 -35.53 -12.85
C ALA A 790 18.55 -35.07 -11.39
N PRO A 791 17.45 -35.39 -10.69
CA PRO A 791 17.19 -34.92 -9.32
C PRO A 791 18.30 -35.24 -8.32
N ASP A 792 18.84 -36.48 -8.33
CA ASP A 792 19.97 -36.91 -7.51
C ASP A 792 21.24 -36.05 -7.68
N LEU A 793 21.43 -35.45 -8.87
CA LEU A 793 22.55 -34.55 -9.15
C LEU A 793 22.23 -33.12 -8.70
N LYS A 794 20.99 -32.63 -8.91
CA LYS A 794 20.55 -31.35 -8.35
C LYS A 794 20.72 -31.34 -6.82
N ILE A 795 20.27 -32.38 -6.12
CA ILE A 795 20.41 -32.53 -4.66
C ILE A 795 21.89 -32.44 -4.23
N LYS A 796 22.81 -33.08 -4.96
CA LYS A 796 24.26 -33.01 -4.67
C LYS A 796 24.84 -31.60 -4.84
N VAL A 797 24.37 -30.84 -5.83
CA VAL A 797 24.79 -29.43 -6.01
C VAL A 797 24.27 -28.57 -4.86
N ILE A 798 23.02 -28.77 -4.42
CA ILE A 798 22.47 -28.04 -3.26
C ILE A 798 23.25 -28.39 -1.97
N GLN A 799 23.58 -29.68 -1.75
CA GLN A 799 24.45 -30.11 -0.65
C GLN A 799 25.82 -29.42 -0.67
N GLN A 800 26.42 -29.28 -1.86
CA GLN A 800 27.69 -28.58 -2.03
C GLN A 800 27.55 -27.07 -1.74
N ALA A 801 26.45 -26.42 -2.13
CA ALA A 801 26.20 -25.02 -1.82
C ALA A 801 26.13 -24.74 -0.31
N PHE A 802 25.45 -25.61 0.46
CA PHE A 802 25.45 -25.54 1.92
C PHE A 802 26.85 -25.75 2.51
N GLN A 803 27.58 -26.77 2.03
CA GLN A 803 28.93 -27.07 2.48
C GLN A 803 29.93 -25.93 2.19
N GLN A 804 29.79 -25.23 1.07
CA GLN A 804 30.62 -24.06 0.72
C GLN A 804 30.42 -22.88 1.68
N GLN A 805 29.23 -22.73 2.25
CA GLN A 805 28.93 -21.76 3.31
C GLN A 805 29.24 -22.30 4.73
N GLY A 806 29.85 -23.48 4.84
CA GLY A 806 30.16 -24.12 6.11
C GLY A 806 28.93 -24.60 6.90
N LEU A 807 27.77 -24.75 6.24
CA LEU A 807 26.53 -25.24 6.84
C LEU A 807 26.42 -26.76 6.68
N ASP A 808 25.88 -27.45 7.70
CA ASP A 808 25.49 -28.85 7.56
C ASP A 808 24.12 -28.94 6.88
N TRP A 809 24.08 -29.60 5.72
CA TRP A 809 22.86 -29.93 4.99
C TRP A 809 21.84 -30.71 5.83
N GLN A 810 22.29 -31.55 6.77
CA GLN A 810 21.39 -32.34 7.62
C GLN A 810 20.80 -31.52 8.78
N GLN A 811 21.35 -30.32 9.05
CA GLN A 811 20.95 -29.44 10.14
C GLN A 811 20.78 -27.99 9.63
N PRO A 812 19.90 -27.73 8.64
CA PRO A 812 19.78 -26.42 7.99
C PRO A 812 19.33 -25.29 8.93
N TYR A 813 18.75 -25.66 10.08
CA TYR A 813 18.31 -24.79 11.17
C TYR A 813 19.45 -24.25 12.06
N LEU A 814 20.68 -24.74 11.90
CA LEU A 814 21.87 -24.27 12.61
C LEU A 814 22.69 -23.30 11.76
N ASN A 815 23.47 -22.46 12.43
CA ASN A 815 24.59 -21.72 11.84
C ASN A 815 25.87 -22.56 11.81
N SER A 816 26.86 -22.10 11.04
CA SER A 816 28.15 -22.79 10.90
C SER A 816 28.88 -22.89 12.24
N GLY A 817 29.17 -24.11 12.66
CA GLY A 817 29.88 -24.39 13.92
C GLY A 817 29.01 -24.42 15.19
N SER A 818 27.70 -24.19 15.08
CA SER A 818 26.76 -24.36 16.20
C SER A 818 26.62 -25.83 16.62
N LEU A 819 26.22 -26.05 17.86
CA LEU A 819 25.93 -27.38 18.41
C LEU A 819 24.42 -27.51 18.64
N ASP A 820 23.81 -28.63 18.22
CA ASP A 820 22.41 -28.90 18.51
C ASP A 820 22.20 -29.25 20.00
N CYS A 821 22.01 -28.21 20.82
CA CYS A 821 21.68 -28.32 22.24
C CYS A 821 20.16 -28.25 22.52
N TYR A 822 19.33 -28.20 21.47
CA TYR A 822 17.89 -27.92 21.59
C TYR A 822 17.09 -29.20 21.90
N ILE A 823 17.01 -29.53 23.18
CA ILE A 823 16.14 -30.60 23.69
C ILE A 823 14.75 -30.02 23.95
N PHE A 824 13.69 -30.78 23.68
CA PHE A 824 12.31 -30.42 23.97
C PHE A 824 11.57 -31.66 24.49
N ASN A 825 11.03 -31.60 25.70
CA ASN A 825 10.29 -32.68 26.33
C ASN A 825 8.80 -32.51 26.02
N ARG A 826 8.15 -33.59 25.57
CA ARG A 826 6.71 -33.59 25.24
C ARG A 826 5.86 -33.90 26.48
#